data_AF-A0A928CD36-F1
#
_entry.id   AF-A0A928CD36-F1
#
_cell.length_a   1.000
_cell.length_b   1.000
_cell.length_c   1.000
_cell.angle_alpha   90.00
_cell.angle_beta   90.00
_cell.angle_gamma   90.00
#
_symmetry.space_group_name_H-M   'P 1'
#
loop_
_entity.id
_entity.type
_entity.pdbx_description
1 polymer ?
#
loop_
_entity_poly.entity_id
_entity_poly.type
_entity_poly.pdbx_seq_one_letter_code
_entity_poly.pdbx_strand_id
1 'polypeptide(L)'
;MINVMKRFFLILLILVSLDVVAQNDYFKIKEGSFTHVVGAVMDDAKEHTDVDNKPMALFKISTENINDEERRKLYFTGNRVTEISDKVYKTGSVWIYITAEHSDFLEIRHPDYGVTRFYFPESLCDFCTYEMVLQYIPFSSNTAVQQNNYITITADQPNASIYIDDEYVSDGFKSLAIGTMHTWRIDCELYHTESGTVTITEGEPITIEKKLRPAYGFINISSMPENGAVVFINDKKVGMTPYKSDKMASGTYKVRVVKDMYKTAEQTFVVSDENTIEALLDMKPNFVTLTVDTDTNADIYIDNQYKAKGRWNGRISDGVHFVEVKKDKHRTVSKNINLVLGKDENIKIEAPEPITGFLDVSTLPVKADIYLNGKHYGTTPRIISNLLIGDYTLKLEKEGCAPITKNITIEENQTVAVKEQLQTGKEIVIKTDKSGDMVYIDENYVGTTPLTTNVSYGKHKVKAARGNQITTKIINVEIDNRMSANRNDKEEFVLVFGKLVMIYSNNKGDDVYIDGKKKGTTPYLADLSLGSHEVEVRRGKLYETKNMMITGESLTSYYFEPKKEPLDKYLSRGINFITLSAAYSFAPQTSFGLTYGRVKRVGWYVSAMSGLDFTGFNTIDENYEEVILTGETASTRLSVMGGIIVRIGGPVYFKTGAGLGMRMKVCETISGNYVEYKPDTFKGVDISAGLQFNLRNITFGVDAVTTNFKYAEVRLGIGVNWN
;
A
#
# COMPACT_ATOMS: atom_id res chain seq x y z
N MET A 1 -10.03 45.46 -44.49
CA MET A 1 -10.06 44.19 -45.26
C MET A 1 -9.46 44.46 -46.63
N ILE A 2 -8.35 43.87 -47.07
CA ILE A 2 -7.48 42.86 -46.44
C ILE A 2 -6.06 43.24 -46.84
N ASN A 3 -5.47 44.12 -46.03
CA ASN A 3 -4.20 44.80 -46.24
C ASN A 3 -3.80 45.37 -44.86
N VAL A 4 -2.50 45.47 -44.57
CA VAL A 4 -1.90 46.00 -43.31
C VAL A 4 -1.76 44.98 -42.16
N MET A 5 -0.68 44.18 -42.19
CA MET A 5 -0.01 43.69 -40.96
C MET A 5 1.47 43.36 -41.21
N LYS A 6 2.15 44.27 -41.92
CA LYS A 6 3.61 44.39 -42.05
C LYS A 6 4.00 45.86 -41.88
N ARG A 7 3.68 46.44 -40.72
CA ARG A 7 4.11 47.76 -40.23
C ARG A 7 3.93 47.80 -38.71
N PHE A 8 4.92 47.32 -37.96
CA PHE A 8 5.14 47.62 -36.53
C PHE A 8 6.63 47.52 -36.18
N PHE A 9 7.46 47.87 -37.16
CA PHE A 9 8.85 48.26 -36.99
C PHE A 9 8.92 49.63 -37.66
N LEU A 10 9.49 50.63 -36.97
CA LEU A 10 9.55 52.03 -37.40
C LEU A 10 8.25 52.84 -37.14
N ILE A 11 8.08 53.34 -35.92
CA ILE A 11 7.57 54.67 -35.51
C ILE A 11 7.68 54.71 -33.98
N LEU A 12 8.80 55.23 -33.47
CA LEU A 12 8.83 56.08 -32.28
C LEU A 12 10.18 56.82 -32.26
N LEU A 13 10.34 57.69 -33.25
CA LEU A 13 11.37 58.72 -33.26
C LEU A 13 10.62 60.00 -33.64
N ILE A 14 10.81 61.05 -32.82
CA ILE A 14 10.15 62.37 -32.82
C ILE A 14 8.93 62.48 -31.91
N LEU A 15 9.21 62.65 -30.61
CA LEU A 15 8.60 63.68 -29.75
C LEU A 15 9.65 64.05 -28.69
N VAL A 16 10.65 64.80 -29.11
CA VAL A 16 11.46 65.64 -28.21
C VAL A 16 11.01 67.06 -28.48
N SER A 17 10.34 67.69 -27.51
CA SER A 17 10.70 69.04 -27.05
C SER A 17 9.70 69.55 -26.02
N LEU A 18 10.28 70.14 -24.98
CA LEU A 18 9.68 70.98 -23.94
C LEU A 18 8.95 70.25 -22.81
N ASP A 19 9.72 69.56 -21.99
CA ASP A 19 9.52 69.72 -20.54
C ASP A 19 10.54 70.73 -20.03
N VAL A 20 10.02 71.90 -19.68
CA VAL A 20 10.67 72.83 -18.78
C VAL A 20 10.93 72.05 -17.50
N VAL A 21 12.18 71.64 -17.25
CA VAL A 21 12.57 71.13 -15.93
C VAL A 21 12.48 72.32 -14.98
N ALA A 22 11.33 72.45 -14.32
CA ALA A 22 11.31 73.10 -13.02
C ALA A 22 12.21 72.25 -12.11
N GLN A 23 13.42 72.73 -11.85
CA GLN A 23 14.31 72.13 -10.85
C GLN A 23 13.70 72.42 -9.49
N ASN A 24 12.95 71.44 -8.98
CA ASN A 24 12.33 71.49 -7.67
C ASN A 24 13.31 71.01 -6.60
N ASP A 25 13.01 71.35 -5.35
CA ASP A 25 13.71 70.82 -4.18
C ASP A 25 13.78 69.28 -4.25
N TYR A 26 14.93 68.70 -3.87
CA TYR A 26 15.14 67.26 -3.98
C TYR A 26 15.84 66.67 -2.75
N PHE A 27 15.62 65.38 -2.56
CA PHE A 27 16.33 64.57 -1.58
C PHE A 27 17.58 63.90 -2.17
N LYS A 28 18.68 63.94 -1.42
CA LYS A 28 19.90 63.17 -1.70
C LYS A 28 20.32 62.40 -0.46
N ILE A 29 20.89 61.20 -0.64
CA ILE A 29 21.58 60.50 0.44
C ILE A 29 22.94 61.18 0.64
N LYS A 30 23.20 61.63 1.87
CA LYS A 30 24.47 62.28 2.21
C LYS A 30 25.61 61.31 1.93
N GLU A 31 26.59 61.77 1.16
CA GLU A 31 27.69 60.94 0.69
C GLU A 31 28.47 60.33 1.88
N GLY A 32 28.81 59.05 1.78
CA GLY A 32 29.48 58.30 2.85
C GLY A 32 28.65 58.06 4.12
N SER A 33 27.36 58.44 4.14
CA SER A 33 26.52 58.24 5.34
C SER A 33 25.96 56.83 5.49
N PHE A 34 25.90 56.05 4.40
CA PHE A 34 25.43 54.67 4.45
C PHE A 34 26.48 53.78 5.11
N THR A 35 26.14 53.19 6.25
CA THR A 35 27.07 52.36 7.03
C THR A 35 26.37 51.14 7.58
N HIS A 36 27.06 50.00 7.51
CA HIS A 36 26.66 48.78 8.21
C HIS A 36 27.19 48.86 9.65
N VAL A 37 26.30 48.81 10.64
CA VAL A 37 26.67 48.93 12.06
C VAL A 37 27.15 47.57 12.58
N VAL A 38 28.47 47.38 12.59
CA VAL A 38 29.11 46.13 13.03
C VAL A 38 28.91 45.92 14.54
N GLY A 39 28.32 44.78 14.93
CA GLY A 39 28.19 44.36 16.33
C GLY A 39 26.90 44.80 17.04
N ALA A 40 26.01 45.53 16.37
CA ALA A 40 24.67 45.82 16.85
C ALA A 40 23.74 44.66 16.50
N VAL A 41 23.66 43.64 17.34
CA VAL A 41 22.57 42.65 17.27
C VAL A 41 21.31 43.34 17.75
N MET A 42 20.25 43.29 16.95
CA MET A 42 18.91 43.73 17.35
C MET A 42 18.38 42.87 18.50
N ASP A 43 18.04 43.48 19.64
CA ASP A 43 17.43 42.76 20.77
C ASP A 43 15.99 42.29 20.46
N ASP A 44 15.35 42.87 19.45
CA ASP A 44 13.94 42.79 19.05
C ASP A 44 13.70 42.11 17.68
N ALA A 45 14.74 41.60 17.01
CA ALA A 45 14.64 41.12 15.63
C ALA A 45 13.76 39.89 15.37
N LYS A 46 13.30 39.19 16.41
CA LYS A 46 12.33 38.10 16.24
C LYS A 46 10.91 38.60 15.97
N GLU A 47 10.65 39.91 16.15
CA GLU A 47 9.32 40.50 15.99
C GLU A 47 9.09 41.07 14.58
N HIS A 48 10.15 41.25 13.77
CA HIS A 48 10.08 41.81 12.43
C HIS A 48 10.70 40.86 11.39
N THR A 49 9.83 40.00 10.85
CA THR A 49 10.17 39.07 9.77
C THR A 49 9.43 39.42 8.48
N ASP A 50 9.99 39.02 7.35
CA ASP A 50 9.30 39.05 6.06
C ASP A 50 8.19 37.98 6.00
N VAL A 51 7.43 37.95 4.90
CA VAL A 51 6.35 36.97 4.68
C VAL A 51 6.79 35.50 4.73
N ASP A 52 8.09 35.24 4.55
CA ASP A 52 8.69 33.90 4.62
C ASP A 52 9.26 33.59 6.03
N ASN A 53 8.93 34.41 7.03
CA ASN A 53 9.45 34.37 8.41
C ASN A 53 10.98 34.55 8.51
N LYS A 54 11.62 35.19 7.53
CA LYS A 54 13.04 35.54 7.63
C LYS A 54 13.23 36.90 8.32
N PRO A 55 14.26 37.04 9.16
CA PRO A 55 14.55 38.28 9.86
C PRO A 55 14.89 39.42 8.90
N MET A 56 14.27 40.58 9.09
CA MET A 56 14.52 41.76 8.25
C MET A 56 15.71 42.58 8.77
N ALA A 57 16.32 43.39 7.90
CA ALA A 57 17.33 44.38 8.27
C ALA A 57 16.67 45.70 8.71
N LEU A 58 17.27 46.43 9.66
CA LEU A 58 16.77 47.74 10.13
C LEU A 58 17.56 48.84 9.49
N PHE A 59 16.86 49.82 8.94
CA PHE A 59 17.43 51.05 8.45
C PHE A 59 17.06 52.18 9.38
N LYS A 60 18.06 52.82 9.98
CA LYS A 60 17.88 54.08 10.71
C LYS A 60 18.24 55.23 9.78
N ILE A 61 17.22 55.89 9.26
CA ILE A 61 17.36 56.96 8.29
C ILE A 61 17.26 58.29 9.03
N SER A 62 18.39 58.91 9.31
CA SER A 62 18.43 60.28 9.86
C SER A 62 18.07 61.28 8.77
N THR A 63 17.31 62.32 9.10
CA THR A 63 16.88 63.31 8.11
C THR A 63 17.42 64.69 8.45
N GLU A 64 18.08 65.33 7.49
CA GLU A 64 18.57 66.70 7.60
C GLU A 64 17.66 67.66 6.79
N ASN A 65 17.47 68.86 7.32
CA ASN A 65 16.73 69.97 6.69
C ASN A 65 15.24 69.72 6.40
N ILE A 66 14.62 68.74 7.06
CA ILE A 66 13.15 68.58 7.11
C ILE A 66 12.67 68.49 8.55
N ASN A 67 11.48 69.07 8.81
CA ASN A 67 10.85 68.99 10.12
C ASN A 67 10.14 67.63 10.33
N ASP A 68 9.65 67.40 11.55
CA ASP A 68 9.00 66.14 11.92
C ASP A 68 7.66 65.90 11.19
N GLU A 69 6.96 66.95 10.75
CA GLU A 69 5.71 66.86 9.99
C GLU A 69 5.97 66.37 8.56
N GLU A 70 6.95 66.95 7.87
CA GLU A 70 7.39 66.53 6.54
C GLU A 70 8.01 65.13 6.56
N ARG A 71 8.79 64.79 7.60
CA ARG A 71 9.34 63.43 7.74
C ARG A 71 8.25 62.35 7.75
N ARG A 72 7.09 62.62 8.36
CA ARG A 72 5.97 61.67 8.42
C ARG A 72 5.31 61.41 7.07
N LYS A 73 5.55 62.27 6.07
CA LYS A 73 5.06 62.06 4.70
C LYS A 73 5.99 61.16 3.85
N LEU A 74 7.13 60.71 4.40
CA LEU A 74 8.05 59.83 3.66
C LEU A 74 7.46 58.44 3.40
N TYR A 75 7.59 58.00 2.15
CA TYR A 75 7.19 56.70 1.68
C TYR A 75 8.40 55.93 1.13
N PHE A 76 8.43 54.62 1.39
CA PHE A 76 9.57 53.76 1.12
C PHE A 76 9.13 52.57 0.29
N THR A 77 9.90 52.24 -0.74
CA THR A 77 9.69 51.04 -1.58
C THR A 77 11.04 50.49 -2.04
N GLY A 78 11.10 49.23 -2.43
CA GLY A 78 12.26 48.66 -3.12
C GLY A 78 11.88 48.01 -4.44
N ASN A 79 12.61 46.96 -4.81
CA ASN A 79 12.31 46.15 -5.97
C ASN A 79 11.09 45.23 -5.69
N ARG A 80 10.75 44.34 -6.62
CA ARG A 80 9.55 43.49 -6.52
C ARG A 80 9.55 42.52 -5.33
N VAL A 81 10.71 42.19 -4.79
CA VAL A 81 10.89 41.24 -3.67
C VAL A 81 11.18 41.96 -2.35
N THR A 82 11.46 43.26 -2.38
CA THR A 82 11.65 44.07 -1.19
C THR A 82 10.34 44.26 -0.45
N GLU A 83 10.25 43.70 0.74
CA GLU A 83 9.19 44.03 1.69
C GLU A 83 9.71 45.09 2.67
N ILE A 84 8.86 46.06 3.00
CA ILE A 84 9.16 47.08 4.00
C ILE A 84 8.04 47.06 5.03
N SER A 85 8.39 46.70 6.26
CA SER A 85 7.47 46.68 7.41
C SER A 85 7.84 47.79 8.40
N ASP A 86 6.85 48.19 9.21
CA ASP A 86 6.90 49.15 10.32
C ASP A 86 7.74 50.44 10.14
N LYS A 87 7.07 51.60 10.14
CA LYS A 87 7.73 52.91 10.14
C LYS A 87 7.72 53.52 11.53
N VAL A 88 8.86 53.53 12.20
CA VAL A 88 9.00 54.16 13.52
C VAL A 88 9.59 55.56 13.36
N TYR A 89 8.76 56.58 13.49
CA TYR A 89 9.19 57.98 13.40
C TYR A 89 9.73 58.48 14.74
N LYS A 90 10.98 58.92 14.74
CA LYS A 90 11.65 59.56 15.89
C LYS A 90 12.01 61.00 15.53
N THR A 91 12.28 61.84 16.52
CA THR A 91 12.80 63.19 16.25
C THR A 91 14.11 63.08 15.48
N GLY A 92 14.18 63.73 14.32
CA GLY A 92 15.35 63.69 13.42
C GLY A 92 15.57 62.40 12.61
N SER A 93 14.76 61.34 12.75
CA SER A 93 14.96 60.09 11.99
C SER A 93 13.69 59.27 11.77
N VAL A 94 13.73 58.38 10.80
CA VAL A 94 12.70 57.36 10.55
C VAL A 94 13.38 56.00 10.44
N TRP A 95 12.83 55.03 11.16
CA TRP A 95 13.35 53.67 11.17
C TRP A 95 12.40 52.77 10.39
N ILE A 96 12.94 51.91 9.52
CA ILE A 96 12.17 50.95 8.72
C ILE A 96 12.83 49.57 8.75
N TYR A 97 12.03 48.52 8.62
CA TYR A 97 12.53 47.16 8.43
C TYR A 97 12.38 46.75 6.98
N ILE A 98 13.43 46.16 6.40
CA ILE A 98 13.49 45.79 4.98
C ILE A 98 13.99 44.35 4.80
N THR A 99 13.42 43.59 3.87
CA THR A 99 13.91 42.25 3.52
C THR A 99 15.35 42.34 3.03
N ALA A 100 16.27 41.57 3.62
CA ALA A 100 17.69 41.69 3.27
C ALA A 100 18.04 40.94 1.98
N GLU A 101 17.54 39.71 1.84
CA GLU A 101 17.82 38.88 0.67
C GLU A 101 17.18 39.46 -0.60
N HIS A 102 17.98 39.60 -1.66
CA HIS A 102 17.56 40.05 -2.99
C HIS A 102 16.96 41.48 -3.08
N SER A 103 17.05 42.31 -2.04
CA SER A 103 16.74 43.74 -2.14
C SER A 103 17.89 44.48 -2.81
N ASP A 104 17.63 45.14 -3.95
CA ASP A 104 18.66 45.83 -4.74
C ASP A 104 18.76 47.32 -4.43
N PHE A 105 17.65 47.95 -4.04
CA PHE A 105 17.60 49.39 -3.77
C PHE A 105 16.50 49.77 -2.77
N LEU A 106 16.66 50.95 -2.16
CA LEU A 106 15.64 51.67 -1.41
C LEU A 106 15.25 52.96 -2.16
N GLU A 107 13.99 53.05 -2.57
CA GLU A 107 13.38 54.28 -3.09
C GLU A 107 12.65 55.00 -1.96
N ILE A 108 13.00 56.27 -1.75
CA ILE A 108 12.43 57.16 -0.74
C ILE A 108 11.69 58.28 -1.47
N ARG A 109 10.41 58.43 -1.17
CA ARG A 109 9.49 59.35 -1.84
C ARG A 109 8.88 60.32 -0.85
N HIS A 110 8.73 61.56 -1.28
CA HIS A 110 7.97 62.58 -0.57
C HIS A 110 7.02 63.28 -1.54
N PRO A 111 5.77 63.59 -1.14
CA PRO A 111 4.80 64.21 -2.03
C PRO A 111 5.28 65.56 -2.58
N ASP A 112 5.99 66.33 -1.77
CA ASP A 112 6.39 67.71 -2.11
C ASP A 112 7.86 67.84 -2.54
N TYR A 113 8.73 66.88 -2.18
CA TYR A 113 10.21 67.01 -2.31
C TYR A 113 10.82 65.93 -3.22
N GLY A 114 9.99 65.29 -4.03
CA GLY A 114 10.41 64.34 -5.05
C GLY A 114 10.80 62.96 -4.52
N VAL A 115 11.57 62.25 -5.35
CA VAL A 115 11.93 60.84 -5.15
C VAL A 115 13.44 60.70 -5.25
N THR A 116 14.04 59.94 -4.35
CA THR A 116 15.45 59.55 -4.40
C THR A 116 15.56 58.04 -4.30
N ARG A 117 16.48 57.43 -5.05
CA ARG A 117 16.70 55.99 -5.05
C ARG A 117 18.15 55.69 -4.70
N PHE A 118 18.34 54.84 -3.71
CA PHE A 118 19.63 54.40 -3.21
C PHE A 118 19.82 52.92 -3.54
N TYR A 119 20.76 52.60 -4.43
CA TYR A 119 21.15 51.22 -4.71
C TYR A 119 22.13 50.75 -3.64
N PHE A 120 21.89 49.58 -3.07
CA PHE A 120 22.77 49.08 -2.02
C PHE A 120 24.13 48.71 -2.63
N PRO A 121 25.26 49.17 -2.03
CA PRO A 121 26.58 48.88 -2.57
C PRO A 121 26.98 47.40 -2.42
N GLU A 122 26.36 46.70 -1.46
CA GLU A 122 26.54 45.28 -1.18
C GLU A 122 25.20 44.65 -0.82
N SER A 123 25.09 43.32 -0.92
CA SER A 123 23.90 42.60 -0.46
C SER A 123 23.67 42.85 1.02
N LEU A 124 22.43 43.17 1.38
CA LEU A 124 22.04 43.32 2.77
C LEU A 124 22.12 41.97 3.48
N CYS A 125 22.45 42.00 4.76
CA CYS A 125 22.50 40.82 5.61
C CYS A 125 21.30 40.80 6.56
N ASP A 126 20.75 39.61 6.82
CA ASP A 126 19.69 39.42 7.83
C ASP A 126 20.20 39.84 9.22
N PHE A 127 19.30 40.33 10.09
CA PHE A 127 19.62 40.79 11.46
C PHE A 127 20.58 41.99 11.55
N CYS A 128 20.89 42.66 10.44
CA CYS A 128 21.82 43.78 10.45
C CYS A 128 21.12 45.14 10.58
N THR A 129 21.81 46.08 11.24
CA THR A 129 21.39 47.48 11.28
C THR A 129 22.24 48.30 10.32
N TYR A 130 21.57 49.10 9.50
CA TYR A 130 22.16 50.06 8.60
C TYR A 130 21.75 51.48 9.00
N GLU A 131 22.69 52.40 8.91
CA GLU A 131 22.43 53.83 9.15
C GLU A 131 22.69 54.60 7.86
N MET A 132 21.87 55.62 7.61
CA MET A 132 22.05 56.54 6.49
C MET A 132 21.46 57.90 6.81
N VAL A 133 21.91 58.94 6.10
CA VAL A 133 21.40 60.31 6.26
C VAL A 133 20.73 60.76 4.96
N LEU A 134 19.44 61.04 5.03
CA LEU A 134 18.64 61.64 3.98
C LEU A 134 18.65 63.17 4.13
N GLN A 135 19.23 63.87 3.18
CA GLN A 135 19.35 65.32 3.21
C GLN A 135 18.37 65.97 2.22
N TYR A 136 17.54 66.88 2.73
CA TYR A 136 16.80 67.81 1.88
C TYR A 136 17.68 68.99 1.50
N ILE A 137 17.70 69.30 0.20
CA ILE A 137 18.45 70.42 -0.35
C ILE A 137 17.44 71.42 -0.92
N PRO A 138 17.14 72.53 -0.21
CA PRO A 138 16.28 73.58 -0.76
C PRO A 138 17.01 74.28 -1.91
N PHE A 139 16.29 74.53 -2.99
CA PHE A 139 16.81 75.26 -4.12
C PHE A 139 17.13 76.72 -3.73
N SER A 140 18.42 77.09 -3.77
CA SER A 140 18.84 78.48 -3.64
C SER A 140 19.18 79.05 -5.01
N SER A 141 18.36 79.99 -5.50
CA SER A 141 18.69 80.78 -6.69
C SER A 141 19.82 81.75 -6.37
N ASN A 142 21.06 81.35 -6.60
CA ASN A 142 22.17 82.28 -6.76
C ASN A 142 22.72 82.17 -8.19
N THR A 143 22.27 83.13 -9.01
CA THR A 143 22.87 83.51 -10.28
C THR A 143 24.33 83.92 -10.07
N ALA A 144 25.26 83.09 -10.51
CA ALA A 144 26.56 83.52 -11.01
C ALA A 144 26.78 82.91 -12.39
N VAL A 145 27.10 83.78 -13.34
CA VAL A 145 27.25 83.52 -14.77
C VAL A 145 28.44 82.57 -15.03
N GLN A 146 28.22 81.55 -15.86
CA GLN A 146 29.20 80.56 -16.35
C GLN A 146 30.50 81.18 -16.90
N GLN A 147 31.63 80.54 -16.58
CA GLN A 147 32.62 80.19 -17.60
C GLN A 147 32.56 78.66 -17.78
N ASN A 148 32.27 78.22 -18.99
CA ASN A 148 31.53 76.99 -19.27
C ASN A 148 32.44 75.75 -19.47
N ASN A 149 33.25 75.41 -18.47
CA ASN A 149 34.26 74.36 -18.62
C ASN A 149 34.11 73.27 -17.56
N TYR A 150 33.27 72.28 -17.86
CA TYR A 150 33.12 71.08 -17.07
C TYR A 150 33.31 69.84 -17.93
N ILE A 151 33.75 68.75 -17.28
CA ILE A 151 33.82 67.42 -17.86
C ILE A 151 32.73 66.55 -17.25
N THR A 152 32.08 65.76 -18.09
CA THR A 152 31.20 64.66 -17.69
C THR A 152 31.76 63.35 -18.24
N ILE A 153 32.02 62.39 -17.37
CA ILE A 153 32.44 61.04 -17.74
C ILE A 153 31.31 60.08 -17.39
N THR A 154 30.92 59.22 -18.32
CA THR A 154 29.92 58.18 -18.09
C THR A 154 30.46 56.83 -18.52
N ALA A 155 30.04 55.78 -17.81
CA ALA A 155 30.34 54.39 -18.15
C ALA A 155 29.05 53.62 -18.39
N ASP A 156 29.10 52.60 -19.25
CA ASP A 156 27.96 51.70 -19.50
C ASP A 156 27.66 50.77 -18.32
N GLN A 157 28.63 50.55 -17.43
CA GLN A 157 28.48 49.77 -16.20
C GLN A 157 28.06 50.69 -15.05
N PRO A 158 26.88 50.50 -14.44
CA PRO A 158 26.34 51.41 -13.41
C PRO A 158 27.13 51.39 -12.10
N ASN A 159 27.97 50.38 -11.88
CA ASN A 159 28.85 50.23 -10.72
C ASN A 159 30.30 50.66 -11.00
N ALA A 160 30.57 51.28 -12.15
CA ALA A 160 31.90 51.78 -12.46
C ALA A 160 32.28 52.96 -11.55
N SER A 161 33.49 52.91 -11.00
CA SER A 161 34.09 53.98 -10.22
C SER A 161 34.87 54.92 -11.12
N ILE A 162 34.47 56.17 -11.18
CA ILE A 162 35.09 57.20 -12.02
C ILE A 162 36.00 58.07 -11.16
N TYR A 163 37.19 58.35 -11.66
CA TYR A 163 38.20 59.19 -11.03
C TYR A 163 38.67 60.27 -12.00
N ILE A 164 38.86 61.49 -11.50
CA ILE A 164 39.45 62.61 -12.23
C ILE A 164 40.55 63.20 -11.36
N ASP A 165 41.80 63.16 -11.86
CA ASP A 165 43.02 63.45 -11.09
C ASP A 165 43.16 62.62 -9.82
N ASP A 166 42.92 61.31 -9.96
CA ASP A 166 42.92 60.32 -8.87
C ASP A 166 41.88 60.55 -7.75
N GLU A 167 41.04 61.58 -7.89
CA GLU A 167 39.92 61.85 -6.99
C GLU A 167 38.64 61.18 -7.53
N TYR A 168 37.95 60.42 -6.68
CA TYR A 168 36.68 59.77 -7.04
C TYR A 168 35.58 60.82 -7.31
N VAL A 169 34.79 60.61 -8.36
CA VAL A 169 33.72 61.52 -8.79
C VAL A 169 32.42 60.73 -8.96
N SER A 170 31.49 60.87 -8.02
CA SER A 170 30.31 60.00 -7.91
C SER A 170 29.31 60.11 -9.07
N ASP A 171 29.20 61.28 -9.70
CA ASP A 171 28.30 61.55 -10.84
C ASP A 171 29.08 61.70 -12.16
N GLY A 172 30.39 61.44 -12.13
CA GLY A 172 31.29 61.63 -13.24
C GLY A 172 31.45 63.09 -13.70
N PHE A 173 30.90 64.07 -12.95
CA PHE A 173 30.93 65.48 -13.29
C PHE A 173 31.98 66.24 -12.46
N LYS A 174 32.85 67.00 -13.11
CA LYS A 174 33.81 67.89 -12.42
C LYS A 174 34.02 69.19 -13.20
N SER A 175 33.94 70.32 -12.50
CA SER A 175 34.32 71.62 -13.08
C SER A 175 35.82 71.83 -12.93
N LEU A 176 36.49 72.24 -14.01
CA LEU A 176 37.94 72.28 -14.12
C LEU A 176 38.38 73.55 -14.84
N ALA A 177 39.58 74.06 -14.52
CA ALA A 177 40.07 75.32 -15.07
C ALA A 177 40.38 75.23 -16.57
N ILE A 178 40.22 76.34 -17.29
CA ILE A 178 40.55 76.40 -18.73
C ILE A 178 42.07 76.34 -18.92
N GLY A 179 42.53 75.55 -19.87
CA GLY A 179 43.93 75.39 -20.23
C GLY A 179 44.69 74.35 -19.40
N THR A 180 44.03 73.68 -18.45
CA THR A 180 44.65 72.61 -17.64
C THR A 180 44.40 71.24 -18.24
N MET A 181 45.38 70.35 -18.08
CA MET A 181 45.29 68.94 -18.48
C MET A 181 44.98 68.10 -17.25
N HIS A 182 44.02 67.20 -17.38
CA HIS A 182 43.53 66.34 -16.31
C HIS A 182 43.60 64.89 -16.73
N THR A 183 43.80 64.02 -15.74
CA THR A 183 43.74 62.57 -15.96
C THR A 183 42.36 62.07 -15.56
N TRP A 184 41.90 61.01 -16.24
CA TRP A 184 40.69 60.32 -15.85
C TRP A 184 40.90 58.81 -15.87
N ARG A 185 40.19 58.11 -15.00
CA ARG A 185 40.24 56.65 -14.87
C ARG A 185 38.86 56.13 -14.50
N ILE A 186 38.45 55.04 -15.12
CA ILE A 186 37.21 54.31 -14.84
C ILE A 186 37.60 52.89 -14.47
N ASP A 187 37.30 52.50 -13.25
CA ASP A 187 37.49 51.14 -12.75
C ASP A 187 36.14 50.45 -12.58
N CYS A 188 36.07 49.18 -12.92
CA CYS A 188 34.93 48.33 -12.59
C CYS A 188 35.43 46.90 -12.36
N GLU A 189 34.95 46.26 -11.29
CA GLU A 189 35.32 44.88 -11.00
C GLU A 189 34.98 43.97 -12.18
N LEU A 190 35.90 43.08 -12.56
CA LEU A 190 35.81 42.21 -13.72
C LEU A 190 35.87 42.92 -15.09
N TYR A 191 36.18 44.22 -15.17
CA TYR A 191 36.39 44.93 -16.44
C TYR A 191 37.81 45.51 -16.50
N HIS A 192 38.31 45.73 -17.71
CA HIS A 192 39.57 46.45 -17.89
C HIS A 192 39.40 47.91 -17.50
N THR A 193 40.34 48.44 -16.71
CA THR A 193 40.43 49.86 -16.42
C THR A 193 40.57 50.66 -17.72
N GLU A 194 39.70 51.65 -17.90
CA GLU A 194 39.81 52.62 -18.98
C GLU A 194 40.35 53.93 -18.39
N SER A 195 41.35 54.52 -19.01
CA SER A 195 41.95 55.77 -18.53
C SER A 195 42.45 56.64 -19.67
N GLY A 196 42.62 57.93 -19.42
CA GLY A 196 43.17 58.85 -20.40
C GLY A 196 43.48 60.22 -19.82
N THR A 197 43.79 61.16 -20.72
CA THR A 197 43.96 62.57 -20.38
C THR A 197 43.00 63.41 -21.19
N VAL A 198 42.69 64.58 -20.68
CA VAL A 198 41.82 65.57 -21.31
C VAL A 198 42.34 66.96 -21.01
N THR A 199 42.41 67.82 -22.01
CA THR A 199 42.75 69.24 -21.82
C THR A 199 41.48 70.05 -21.90
N ILE A 200 41.22 70.88 -20.89
CA ILE A 200 40.02 71.67 -20.78
C ILE A 200 40.17 72.93 -21.65
N THR A 201 39.43 73.00 -22.76
CA THR A 201 39.48 74.13 -23.71
C THR A 201 38.28 75.05 -23.55
N GLU A 202 38.44 76.34 -23.80
CA GLU A 202 37.34 77.31 -23.79
C GLU A 202 36.27 76.92 -24.82
N GLY A 203 35.02 76.69 -24.40
CA GLY A 203 33.95 76.28 -25.32
C GLY A 203 32.92 75.32 -24.73
N GLU A 204 32.51 74.32 -25.52
CA GLU A 204 31.50 73.33 -25.13
C GLU A 204 32.01 72.35 -24.04
N PRO A 205 31.11 71.84 -23.18
CA PRO A 205 31.46 70.84 -22.18
C PRO A 205 32.03 69.56 -22.79
N ILE A 206 33.06 68.98 -22.15
CA ILE A 206 33.66 67.73 -22.63
C ILE A 206 32.89 66.56 -22.06
N THR A 207 32.35 65.70 -22.92
CA THR A 207 31.69 64.44 -22.51
C THR A 207 32.54 63.25 -22.94
N ILE A 208 32.90 62.39 -21.99
CA ILE A 208 33.60 61.12 -22.23
C ILE A 208 32.66 59.98 -21.88
N GLU A 209 32.09 59.35 -22.91
CA GLU A 209 31.29 58.14 -22.74
C GLU A 209 32.15 56.91 -23.01
N LYS A 210 32.20 55.98 -22.06
CA LYS A 210 33.02 54.77 -22.17
C LYS A 210 32.19 53.51 -22.03
N LYS A 211 32.37 52.61 -23.00
CA LYS A 211 31.95 51.22 -22.89
C LYS A 211 33.11 50.41 -22.36
N LEU A 212 32.99 49.86 -21.15
CA LEU A 212 34.06 49.09 -20.52
C LEU A 212 34.21 47.73 -21.20
N ARG A 213 35.46 47.27 -21.34
CA ARG A 213 35.79 45.96 -21.92
C ARG A 213 35.80 44.90 -20.82
N PRO A 214 35.08 43.78 -20.96
CA PRO A 214 35.10 42.71 -19.97
C PRO A 214 36.52 42.16 -19.77
N ALA A 215 36.88 41.92 -18.52
CA ALA A 215 38.08 41.22 -18.07
C ALA A 215 37.69 39.93 -17.31
N TYR A 216 36.65 39.25 -17.80
CA TYR A 216 36.14 37.99 -17.26
C TYR A 216 35.74 37.02 -18.36
N GLY A 217 35.75 35.73 -18.04
CA GLY A 217 35.18 34.66 -18.85
C GLY A 217 34.42 33.64 -17.99
N PHE A 218 34.23 32.45 -18.53
CA PHE A 218 33.49 31.35 -17.90
C PHE A 218 34.20 30.01 -18.08
N ILE A 219 33.90 29.04 -17.22
CA ILE A 219 34.34 27.65 -17.37
C ILE A 219 33.16 26.69 -17.12
N ASN A 220 32.98 25.77 -18.05
CA ASN A 220 32.07 24.64 -17.95
C ASN A 220 32.89 23.38 -17.69
N ILE A 221 32.66 22.70 -16.57
CA ILE A 221 33.47 21.58 -16.08
C ILE A 221 32.65 20.30 -16.10
N SER A 222 33.07 19.33 -16.90
CA SER A 222 32.52 17.97 -16.96
C SER A 222 33.58 16.94 -16.53
N SER A 223 33.14 15.73 -16.17
CA SER A 223 34.06 14.64 -15.82
C SER A 223 33.75 13.35 -16.58
N MET A 224 34.80 12.59 -16.89
CA MET A 224 34.74 11.30 -17.55
C MET A 224 35.53 10.27 -16.72
N PRO A 225 35.15 8.98 -16.67
CA PRO A 225 34.01 8.35 -17.35
C PRO A 225 32.63 8.72 -16.81
N GLU A 226 32.53 9.33 -15.63
CA GLU A 226 31.24 9.61 -14.97
C GLU A 226 31.12 11.06 -14.51
N ASN A 227 29.91 11.62 -14.61
CA ASN A 227 29.53 12.90 -14.02
C ASN A 227 29.21 12.78 -12.51
N GLY A 228 28.93 13.89 -11.84
CA GLY A 228 28.64 13.95 -10.40
C GLY A 228 29.91 13.86 -9.54
N ALA A 229 31.05 14.31 -10.07
CA ALA A 229 32.28 14.48 -9.30
C ALA A 229 32.26 15.85 -8.61
N VAL A 230 32.74 15.93 -7.36
CA VAL A 230 32.86 17.19 -6.63
C VAL A 230 33.94 18.06 -7.28
N VAL A 231 33.60 19.31 -7.61
CA VAL A 231 34.47 20.27 -8.28
C VAL A 231 35.08 21.23 -7.28
N PHE A 232 36.40 21.43 -7.38
CA PHE A 232 37.15 22.44 -6.67
C PHE A 232 37.84 23.38 -7.67
N ILE A 233 37.76 24.69 -7.44
CA ILE A 233 38.49 25.72 -8.19
C ILE A 233 39.38 26.45 -7.20
N ASN A 234 40.70 26.45 -7.43
CA ASN A 234 41.71 26.99 -6.50
C ASN A 234 41.48 26.50 -5.06
N ASP A 235 41.27 25.19 -4.92
CA ASP A 235 40.98 24.46 -3.67
C ASP A 235 39.68 24.82 -2.93
N LYS A 236 38.89 25.76 -3.44
CA LYS A 236 37.52 26.02 -2.96
C LYS A 236 36.53 25.08 -3.63
N LYS A 237 35.72 24.37 -2.85
CA LYS A 237 34.61 23.56 -3.37
C LYS A 237 33.54 24.47 -3.97
N VAL A 238 33.18 24.25 -5.23
CA VAL A 238 32.23 25.11 -5.96
C VAL A 238 30.96 24.38 -6.41
N GLY A 239 30.97 23.05 -6.52
CA GLY A 239 29.80 22.31 -6.98
C GLY A 239 30.11 20.86 -7.35
N MET A 240 29.35 20.30 -8.29
CA MET A 240 29.54 18.97 -8.84
C MET A 240 29.46 19.01 -10.38
N THR A 241 30.14 18.10 -11.08
CA THR A 241 30.05 18.01 -12.54
C THR A 241 28.69 17.46 -13.01
N PRO A 242 28.13 17.95 -14.14
CA PRO A 242 28.58 19.12 -14.89
C PRO A 242 28.37 20.41 -14.09
N TYR A 243 29.39 21.26 -14.03
CA TYR A 243 29.38 22.54 -13.31
C TYR A 243 29.60 23.69 -14.29
N LYS A 244 28.82 24.77 -14.18
CA LYS A 244 29.04 26.03 -14.92
C LYS A 244 29.41 27.11 -13.93
N SER A 245 30.48 27.84 -14.18
CA SER A 245 30.89 28.95 -13.32
C SER A 245 30.04 30.19 -13.53
N ASP A 246 30.03 31.07 -12.52
CA ASP A 246 29.70 32.48 -12.72
C ASP A 246 30.83 33.20 -13.49
N LYS A 247 30.74 34.53 -13.61
CA LYS A 247 31.81 35.36 -14.20
C LYS A 247 33.10 35.17 -13.39
N MET A 248 34.16 34.75 -14.06
CA MET A 248 35.48 34.57 -13.46
C MET A 248 36.45 35.56 -14.08
N ALA A 249 37.16 36.32 -13.24
CA ALA A 249 38.22 37.22 -13.70
C ALA A 249 39.18 36.47 -14.64
N SER A 250 39.66 37.15 -15.68
CA SER A 250 40.61 36.53 -16.60
C SER A 250 41.89 36.16 -15.86
N GLY A 251 42.33 34.91 -16.00
CA GLY A 251 43.38 34.37 -15.16
C GLY A 251 43.50 32.84 -15.24
N THR A 252 44.42 32.32 -14.44
CA THR A 252 44.73 30.89 -14.39
C THR A 252 44.05 30.24 -13.19
N TYR A 253 43.27 29.19 -13.44
CA TYR A 253 42.49 28.49 -12.43
C TYR A 253 42.84 27.02 -12.37
N LYS A 254 43.14 26.53 -11.17
CA LYS A 254 43.40 25.14 -10.88
C LYS A 254 42.08 24.43 -10.58
N VAL A 255 41.67 23.51 -11.44
CA VAL A 255 40.43 22.75 -11.32
C VAL A 255 40.75 21.32 -10.89
N ARG A 256 40.11 20.86 -9.82
CA ARG A 256 40.23 19.47 -9.32
C ARG A 256 38.85 18.85 -9.20
N VAL A 257 38.69 17.63 -9.70
CA VAL A 257 37.47 16.83 -9.54
C VAL A 257 37.74 15.58 -8.72
N VAL A 258 36.81 15.26 -7.82
CA VAL A 258 36.90 14.13 -6.90
C VAL A 258 35.60 13.33 -6.95
N LYS A 259 35.70 12.01 -7.20
CA LYS A 259 34.56 11.08 -7.18
C LYS A 259 34.98 9.78 -6.50
N ASP A 260 34.05 9.21 -5.74
CA ASP A 260 34.28 7.94 -5.04
C ASP A 260 34.71 6.82 -6.01
N MET A 261 35.61 5.96 -5.57
CA MET A 261 36.22 4.87 -6.36
C MET A 261 37.02 5.33 -7.59
N TYR A 262 37.23 6.64 -7.81
CA TYR A 262 38.08 7.16 -8.87
C TYR A 262 39.31 7.89 -8.30
N LYS A 263 40.40 7.91 -9.07
CA LYS A 263 41.55 8.76 -8.77
C LYS A 263 41.17 10.22 -9.04
N THR A 264 41.66 11.11 -8.17
CA THR A 264 41.50 12.55 -8.35
C THR A 264 42.10 13.00 -9.68
N ALA A 265 41.34 13.79 -10.44
CA ALA A 265 41.83 14.44 -11.65
C ALA A 265 41.97 15.94 -11.39
N GLU A 266 43.06 16.52 -11.87
CA GLU A 266 43.41 17.92 -11.62
C GLU A 266 44.08 18.51 -12.85
N GLN A 267 43.65 19.69 -13.27
CA GLN A 267 44.17 20.40 -14.43
C GLN A 267 44.03 21.92 -14.24
N THR A 268 44.90 22.67 -14.88
CA THR A 268 44.86 24.14 -14.87
C THR A 268 44.30 24.67 -16.18
N PHE A 269 43.41 25.66 -16.10
CA PHE A 269 42.75 26.30 -17.25
C PHE A 269 42.98 27.82 -17.21
N VAL A 270 43.11 28.43 -18.39
CA VAL A 270 43.30 29.89 -18.53
C VAL A 270 42.01 30.49 -19.04
N VAL A 271 41.28 31.17 -18.15
CA VAL A 271 40.08 31.94 -18.48
C VAL A 271 40.51 33.26 -19.11
N SER A 272 40.03 33.51 -20.32
CA SER A 272 40.28 34.73 -21.08
C SER A 272 38.98 35.52 -21.23
N ASP A 273 39.12 36.81 -21.51
CA ASP A 273 38.00 37.76 -21.68
C ASP A 273 36.93 37.22 -22.64
N GLU A 274 35.68 37.27 -22.19
CA GLU A 274 34.46 36.87 -22.91
C GLU A 274 34.44 35.42 -23.42
N ASN A 275 35.43 34.60 -23.07
CA ASN A 275 35.53 33.22 -23.52
C ASN A 275 34.93 32.24 -22.50
N THR A 276 34.32 31.16 -22.99
CA THR A 276 33.88 30.03 -22.16
C THR A 276 34.76 28.82 -22.45
N ILE A 277 35.41 28.28 -21.43
CA ILE A 277 36.22 27.06 -21.56
C ILE A 277 35.35 25.85 -21.28
N GLU A 278 35.40 24.86 -22.17
CA GLU A 278 34.87 23.52 -21.92
C GLU A 278 35.99 22.63 -21.34
N ALA A 279 35.97 22.42 -20.04
CA ALA A 279 36.92 21.60 -19.31
C ALA A 279 36.37 20.18 -19.10
N LEU A 280 37.06 19.17 -19.64
CA LEU A 280 36.74 17.76 -19.43
C LEU A 280 37.86 17.10 -18.63
N LEU A 281 37.59 16.71 -17.38
CA LEU A 281 38.58 16.03 -16.54
C LEU A 281 38.38 14.51 -16.58
N ASP A 282 39.42 13.79 -17.00
CA ASP A 282 39.46 12.33 -17.08
C ASP A 282 39.96 11.71 -15.76
N MET A 283 39.04 11.10 -15.01
CA MET A 283 39.29 10.41 -13.76
C MET A 283 39.61 8.95 -14.03
N LYS A 284 40.79 8.50 -13.60
CA LYS A 284 41.18 7.09 -13.75
C LYS A 284 40.46 6.22 -12.70
N PRO A 285 39.91 5.04 -13.07
CA PRO A 285 39.32 4.12 -12.10
C PRO A 285 40.30 3.76 -10.98
N ASN A 286 39.79 3.73 -9.75
CA ASN A 286 40.47 3.22 -8.56
C ASN A 286 39.66 2.06 -7.95
N PHE A 287 39.05 1.26 -8.83
CA PHE A 287 38.26 0.09 -8.49
C PHE A 287 38.49 -1.04 -9.49
N VAL A 288 38.05 -2.22 -9.10
CA VAL A 288 37.92 -3.43 -9.90
C VAL A 288 36.47 -3.87 -9.89
N THR A 289 35.95 -4.41 -11.00
CA THR A 289 34.65 -5.08 -10.98
C THR A 289 34.86 -6.52 -10.49
N LEU A 290 34.26 -6.86 -9.36
CA LEU A 290 34.27 -8.21 -8.83
C LEU A 290 32.90 -8.85 -9.04
N THR A 291 32.90 -10.05 -9.62
CA THR A 291 31.76 -10.96 -9.62
C THR A 291 32.02 -12.09 -8.64
N VAL A 292 31.09 -12.30 -7.70
CA VAL A 292 31.06 -13.45 -6.80
C VAL A 292 29.84 -14.28 -7.15
N ASP A 293 30.06 -15.55 -7.46
CA ASP A 293 29.01 -16.52 -7.76
C ASP A 293 29.08 -17.71 -6.80
N THR A 294 27.93 -18.19 -6.32
CA THR A 294 27.83 -19.41 -5.53
C THR A 294 26.63 -20.23 -6.01
N ASP A 295 26.80 -21.55 -6.08
CA ASP A 295 25.80 -22.48 -6.61
C ASP A 295 24.53 -22.60 -5.74
N THR A 296 24.41 -21.80 -4.67
CA THR A 296 23.27 -21.82 -3.75
C THR A 296 22.71 -20.42 -3.52
N ASN A 297 21.44 -20.33 -3.14
CA ASN A 297 20.82 -19.10 -2.63
C ASN A 297 21.36 -18.76 -1.22
N ALA A 298 22.69 -18.60 -1.10
CA ALA A 298 23.42 -18.27 0.11
C ALA A 298 23.79 -16.79 0.12
N ASP A 299 23.92 -16.22 1.31
CA ASP A 299 24.20 -14.80 1.52
C ASP A 299 25.70 -14.54 1.30
N ILE A 300 26.03 -13.56 0.46
CA ILE A 300 27.39 -13.15 0.12
C ILE A 300 27.73 -11.91 0.95
N TYR A 301 28.83 -11.98 1.67
CA TYR A 301 29.43 -10.89 2.41
C TYR A 301 30.81 -10.59 1.83
N ILE A 302 31.13 -9.30 1.70
CA ILE A 302 32.47 -8.83 1.34
C ILE A 302 32.88 -7.80 2.38
N ASP A 303 34.00 -8.05 3.04
CA ASP A 303 34.53 -7.26 4.17
C ASP A 303 33.47 -7.06 5.26
N ASN A 304 32.81 -8.17 5.64
CA ASN A 304 31.75 -8.21 6.64
C ASN A 304 30.48 -7.40 6.29
N GLN A 305 30.34 -6.91 5.06
CA GLN A 305 29.12 -6.26 4.58
C GLN A 305 28.32 -7.20 3.70
N TYR A 306 27.02 -7.36 3.99
CA TYR A 306 26.11 -8.10 3.11
C TYR A 306 26.01 -7.41 1.75
N LYS A 307 26.15 -8.18 0.68
CA LYS A 307 26.15 -7.66 -0.69
C LYS A 307 24.96 -8.15 -1.50
N ALA A 308 24.73 -9.47 -1.53
CA ALA A 308 23.59 -10.07 -2.23
C ALA A 308 23.42 -11.54 -1.82
N LYS A 309 22.46 -12.22 -2.44
CA LYS A 309 22.21 -13.64 -2.29
C LYS A 309 22.46 -14.37 -3.60
N GLY A 310 23.22 -15.46 -3.57
CA GLY A 310 23.56 -16.30 -4.72
C GLY A 310 24.61 -15.72 -5.66
N ARG A 311 24.39 -14.50 -6.16
CA ARG A 311 25.36 -13.82 -7.03
C ARG A 311 25.44 -12.34 -6.72
N TRP A 312 26.66 -11.81 -6.75
CA TRP A 312 26.93 -10.40 -6.63
C TRP A 312 27.89 -9.92 -7.72
N ASN A 313 27.66 -8.73 -8.26
CA ASN A 313 28.56 -8.04 -9.19
C ASN A 313 28.61 -6.56 -8.80
N GLY A 314 29.80 -6.02 -8.62
CA GLY A 314 29.96 -4.61 -8.30
C GLY A 314 31.42 -4.15 -8.21
N ARG A 315 31.59 -2.86 -7.95
CA ARG A 315 32.90 -2.20 -7.82
C ARG A 315 33.45 -2.38 -6.41
N ILE A 316 34.72 -2.76 -6.31
CA ILE A 316 35.48 -2.89 -5.06
C ILE A 316 36.84 -2.23 -5.27
N SER A 317 37.43 -1.67 -4.21
CA SER A 317 38.80 -1.15 -4.27
C SER A 317 39.79 -2.25 -4.65
N ASP A 318 40.98 -1.89 -5.11
CA ASP A 318 42.05 -2.87 -5.20
C ASP A 318 42.58 -3.24 -3.81
N GLY A 319 43.26 -4.39 -3.73
CA GLY A 319 43.81 -4.94 -2.49
C GLY A 319 43.15 -6.23 -2.04
N VAL A 320 43.42 -6.63 -0.79
CA VAL A 320 42.92 -7.88 -0.23
C VAL A 320 41.52 -7.67 0.37
N HIS A 321 40.56 -8.47 -0.09
CA HIS A 321 39.19 -8.48 0.38
C HIS A 321 38.82 -9.85 0.95
N PHE A 322 38.00 -9.86 1.99
CA PHE A 322 37.52 -11.07 2.64
C PHE A 322 36.09 -11.36 2.21
N VAL A 323 35.89 -12.45 1.45
CA VAL A 323 34.57 -12.87 0.98
C VAL A 323 34.08 -14.03 1.83
N GLU A 324 32.87 -13.91 2.37
CA GLU A 324 32.19 -14.99 3.09
C GLU A 324 30.87 -15.33 2.41
N VAL A 325 30.59 -16.62 2.29
CA VAL A 325 29.31 -17.15 1.85
C VAL A 325 28.66 -17.87 3.03
N LYS A 326 27.50 -17.40 3.45
CA LYS A 326 26.79 -17.83 4.65
C LYS A 326 25.42 -18.37 4.27
N LYS A 327 24.99 -19.44 4.94
CA LYS A 327 23.65 -19.99 4.80
C LYS A 327 23.22 -20.58 6.14
N ASP A 328 21.98 -20.33 6.52
CA ASP A 328 21.45 -20.77 7.81
C ASP A 328 21.63 -22.28 8.02
N LYS A 329 22.16 -22.69 9.18
CA LYS A 329 22.48 -24.10 9.54
C LYS A 329 23.49 -24.80 8.62
N HIS A 330 24.32 -24.04 7.91
CA HIS A 330 25.43 -24.55 7.09
C HIS A 330 26.76 -23.98 7.57
N ARG A 331 27.87 -24.60 7.19
CA ARG A 331 29.22 -24.10 7.47
C ARG A 331 29.53 -22.89 6.60
N THR A 332 30.03 -21.83 7.22
CA THR A 332 30.49 -20.64 6.48
C THR A 332 31.68 -21.00 5.62
N VAL A 333 31.65 -20.59 4.35
CA VAL A 333 32.79 -20.70 3.43
C VAL A 333 33.39 -19.31 3.29
N SER A 334 34.70 -19.19 3.49
CA SER A 334 35.38 -17.90 3.43
C SER A 334 36.61 -17.96 2.53
N LYS A 335 36.90 -16.87 1.82
CA LYS A 335 38.03 -16.78 0.90
C LYS A 335 38.61 -15.36 0.90
N ASN A 336 39.92 -15.26 1.10
CA ASN A 336 40.65 -14.03 0.82
C ASN A 336 40.94 -13.94 -0.67
N ILE A 337 40.67 -12.79 -1.27
CA ILE A 337 40.96 -12.48 -2.67
C ILE A 337 41.81 -11.24 -2.74
N ASN A 338 42.77 -11.20 -3.67
CA ASN A 338 43.57 -10.00 -3.94
C ASN A 338 43.15 -9.41 -5.27
N LEU A 339 42.48 -8.26 -5.24
CA LEU A 339 42.01 -7.54 -6.42
C LEU A 339 43.10 -6.59 -6.91
N VAL A 340 43.31 -6.55 -8.22
CA VAL A 340 44.34 -5.71 -8.86
C VAL A 340 43.66 -4.79 -9.88
N LEU A 341 43.99 -3.49 -9.83
CA LEU A 341 43.41 -2.47 -10.73
C LEU A 341 43.50 -2.89 -12.21
N GLY A 342 42.44 -2.61 -12.96
CA GLY A 342 42.35 -2.89 -14.39
C GLY A 342 42.11 -4.36 -14.76
N LYS A 343 41.99 -5.25 -13.77
CA LYS A 343 41.66 -6.67 -13.98
C LYS A 343 40.39 -7.02 -13.24
N ASP A 344 39.26 -7.00 -13.95
CA ASP A 344 38.01 -7.53 -13.42
C ASP A 344 38.17 -9.00 -13.02
N GLU A 345 37.57 -9.36 -11.89
CA GLU A 345 37.71 -10.68 -11.30
C GLU A 345 36.35 -11.37 -11.20
N ASN A 346 36.34 -12.67 -11.47
CA ASN A 346 35.16 -13.51 -11.32
C ASN A 346 35.54 -14.73 -10.49
N ILE A 347 34.99 -14.81 -9.29
CA ILE A 347 35.23 -15.92 -8.38
C ILE A 347 33.96 -16.73 -8.20
N LYS A 348 34.12 -18.04 -8.28
CA LYS A 348 33.12 -19.00 -7.83
C LYS A 348 33.49 -19.46 -6.42
N ILE A 349 32.53 -19.41 -5.50
CA ILE A 349 32.67 -19.93 -4.13
C ILE A 349 31.71 -21.10 -3.98
N GLU A 350 32.25 -22.22 -3.51
CA GLU A 350 31.47 -23.45 -3.29
C GLU A 350 30.33 -23.21 -2.29
N ALA A 351 29.28 -24.01 -2.43
CA ALA A 351 28.13 -23.96 -1.56
C ALA A 351 28.52 -24.27 -0.10
N PRO A 352 28.04 -23.50 0.89
CA PRO A 352 28.09 -23.88 2.30
C PRO A 352 27.62 -25.32 2.54
N GLU A 353 28.39 -26.13 3.27
CA GLU A 353 28.03 -27.51 3.61
C GLU A 353 26.95 -27.54 4.72
N PRO A 354 25.86 -28.31 4.57
CA PRO A 354 24.83 -28.41 5.60
C PRO A 354 25.35 -29.10 6.86
N ILE A 355 25.00 -28.56 8.03
CA ILE A 355 25.29 -29.20 9.31
C ILE A 355 24.10 -30.10 9.66
N THR A 356 24.33 -31.40 9.83
CA THR A 356 23.26 -32.39 9.99
C THR A 356 23.47 -33.34 11.18
N GLY A 357 22.39 -33.99 11.59
CA GLY A 357 22.35 -35.04 12.61
C GLY A 357 21.34 -36.14 12.26
N PHE A 358 21.03 -36.98 13.24
CA PHE A 358 20.23 -38.20 13.10
C PHE A 358 19.10 -38.27 14.13
N LEU A 359 17.99 -38.89 13.74
CA LEU A 359 16.88 -39.25 14.64
C LEU A 359 16.59 -40.74 14.54
N ASP A 360 16.75 -41.47 15.63
CA ASP A 360 16.30 -42.86 15.78
C ASP A 360 14.97 -42.87 16.53
N VAL A 361 13.89 -43.27 15.86
CA VAL A 361 12.54 -43.23 16.44
C VAL A 361 11.87 -44.59 16.37
N SER A 362 11.35 -45.03 17.51
CA SER A 362 10.65 -46.30 17.67
C SER A 362 9.40 -46.16 18.53
N THR A 363 8.37 -46.95 18.23
CA THR A 363 7.12 -46.98 19.01
C THR A 363 6.68 -48.39 19.35
N LEU A 364 5.90 -48.51 20.42
CA LEU A 364 5.07 -49.67 20.70
C LEU A 364 3.59 -49.25 20.76
N PRO A 365 2.71 -49.83 19.92
CA PRO A 365 3.00 -50.74 18.82
C PRO A 365 3.85 -50.12 17.69
N VAL A 366 4.58 -50.96 16.96
CA VAL A 366 5.40 -50.57 15.80
C VAL A 366 4.55 -50.14 14.61
N LYS A 367 5.17 -49.59 13.56
CA LYS A 367 4.52 -49.04 12.36
C LYS A 367 3.59 -47.87 12.67
N ALA A 368 4.07 -46.91 13.45
CA ALA A 368 3.46 -45.59 13.59
C ALA A 368 4.08 -44.64 12.56
N ASP A 369 3.27 -43.82 11.90
CA ASP A 369 3.71 -42.77 10.99
C ASP A 369 4.52 -41.69 11.74
N ILE A 370 5.63 -41.29 11.14
CA ILE A 370 6.56 -40.32 11.68
C ILE A 370 6.43 -39.03 10.88
N TYR A 371 6.12 -37.93 11.56
CA TYR A 371 6.11 -36.60 10.97
C TYR A 371 7.09 -35.69 11.70
N LEU A 372 7.91 -34.95 10.96
CA LEU A 372 8.77 -33.89 11.49
C LEU A 372 8.35 -32.57 10.86
N ASN A 373 7.94 -31.59 11.68
CA ASN A 373 7.41 -30.31 11.22
C ASN A 373 6.29 -30.48 10.16
N GLY A 374 5.45 -31.51 10.34
CA GLY A 374 4.36 -31.86 9.42
C GLY A 374 4.75 -32.66 8.17
N LYS A 375 6.03 -32.81 7.86
CA LYS A 375 6.51 -33.64 6.73
C LYS A 375 6.58 -35.11 7.15
N HIS A 376 6.07 -36.02 6.32
CA HIS A 376 6.11 -37.48 6.58
C HIS A 376 7.48 -38.09 6.27
N TYR A 377 7.95 -38.96 7.17
CA TYR A 377 9.24 -39.65 7.09
C TYR A 377 9.08 -41.18 7.13
N GLY A 378 7.91 -41.73 6.80
CA GLY A 378 7.63 -43.17 6.87
C GLY A 378 7.18 -43.61 8.26
N THR A 379 7.48 -44.86 8.64
CA THR A 379 6.94 -45.47 9.86
C THR A 379 8.01 -46.02 10.80
N THR A 380 7.70 -46.14 12.08
CA THR A 380 8.59 -46.69 13.13
C THR A 380 8.74 -48.22 13.06
N PRO A 381 9.88 -48.79 13.51
CA PRO A 381 11.11 -48.11 13.91
C PRO A 381 11.91 -47.61 12.70
N ARG A 382 12.50 -46.41 12.78
CA ARG A 382 13.29 -45.83 11.68
C ARG A 382 14.38 -44.89 12.19
N ILE A 383 15.55 -44.97 11.55
CA ILE A 383 16.60 -43.95 11.63
C ILE A 383 16.42 -42.99 10.45
N ILE A 384 16.32 -41.70 10.74
CA ILE A 384 16.24 -40.61 9.78
C ILE A 384 17.59 -39.87 9.83
N SER A 385 18.31 -39.91 8.72
CA SER A 385 19.62 -39.26 8.56
C SER A 385 19.52 -37.92 7.82
N ASN A 386 20.60 -37.15 7.83
CA ASN A 386 20.76 -35.89 7.11
C ASN A 386 19.68 -34.85 7.48
N LEU A 387 19.24 -34.84 8.75
CA LEU A 387 18.39 -33.79 9.27
C LEU A 387 19.25 -32.57 9.56
N LEU A 388 18.91 -31.41 9.02
CA LEU A 388 19.57 -30.15 9.39
C LEU A 388 19.47 -29.94 10.89
N ILE A 389 20.49 -29.34 11.49
CA ILE A 389 20.46 -29.04 12.94
C ILE A 389 19.31 -28.10 13.32
N GLY A 390 18.92 -28.16 14.59
CA GLY A 390 17.89 -27.32 15.20
C GLY A 390 16.61 -28.07 15.59
N ASP A 391 15.57 -27.31 15.88
CA ASP A 391 14.37 -27.85 16.52
C ASP A 391 13.35 -28.41 15.52
N TYR A 392 12.76 -29.54 15.89
CA TYR A 392 11.70 -30.21 15.16
C TYR A 392 10.55 -30.58 16.09
N THR A 393 9.33 -30.40 15.60
CA THR A 393 8.12 -31.00 16.17
C THR A 393 7.93 -32.39 15.57
N LEU A 394 8.22 -33.40 16.37
CA LEU A 394 7.95 -34.81 16.08
C LEU A 394 6.50 -35.14 16.42
N LYS A 395 5.77 -35.67 15.45
CA LYS A 395 4.42 -36.22 15.64
C LYS A 395 4.42 -37.69 15.22
N LEU A 396 3.94 -38.55 16.12
CA LEU A 396 3.82 -39.99 15.92
C LEU A 396 2.35 -40.36 15.89
N GLU A 397 1.88 -40.95 14.79
CA GLU A 397 0.48 -41.30 14.61
C GLU A 397 0.33 -42.77 14.22
N LYS A 398 -0.71 -43.42 14.74
CA LYS A 398 -1.06 -44.77 14.33
C LYS A 398 -2.56 -44.96 14.49
N GLU A 399 -3.18 -45.59 13.49
CA GLU A 399 -4.59 -45.94 13.55
C GLU A 399 -4.91 -46.74 14.84
N GLY A 400 -6.03 -46.39 15.48
CA GLY A 400 -6.46 -46.96 16.76
C GLY A 400 -5.68 -46.47 17.98
N CYS A 401 -4.68 -45.59 17.82
CA CYS A 401 -3.84 -45.10 18.91
C CYS A 401 -3.94 -43.58 19.09
N ALA A 402 -3.74 -43.09 20.32
CA ALA A 402 -3.57 -41.66 20.57
C ALA A 402 -2.24 -41.16 19.98
N PRO A 403 -2.22 -40.03 19.25
CA PRO A 403 -1.00 -39.47 18.68
C PRO A 403 -0.12 -38.85 19.78
N ILE A 404 1.19 -38.88 19.57
CA ILE A 404 2.16 -38.23 20.45
C ILE A 404 2.84 -37.10 19.68
N THR A 405 2.91 -35.92 20.28
CA THR A 405 3.67 -34.77 19.76
C THR A 405 4.77 -34.39 20.75
N LYS A 406 6.01 -34.25 20.27
CA LYS A 406 7.19 -33.85 21.05
C LYS A 406 8.04 -32.85 20.29
N ASN A 407 8.68 -31.94 21.02
CA ASN A 407 9.76 -31.14 20.46
C ASN A 407 11.08 -31.86 20.70
N ILE A 408 11.91 -31.93 19.66
CA ILE A 408 13.25 -32.52 19.68
C ILE A 408 14.24 -31.55 19.05
N THR A 409 15.49 -31.58 19.48
CA THR A 409 16.56 -30.75 18.92
C THR A 409 17.61 -31.66 18.29
N ILE A 410 17.87 -31.48 16.99
CA ILE A 410 18.90 -32.21 16.26
C ILE A 410 20.22 -31.45 16.38
N GLU A 411 21.23 -32.10 16.95
CA GLU A 411 22.58 -31.56 17.08
C GLU A 411 23.53 -32.20 16.05
N GLU A 412 24.64 -31.51 15.79
CA GLU A 412 25.63 -31.90 14.79
C GLU A 412 26.21 -33.30 15.08
N ASN A 413 26.12 -34.20 14.09
CA ASN A 413 26.63 -35.56 14.15
C ASN A 413 26.12 -36.42 15.33
N GLN A 414 25.06 -35.97 16.02
CA GLN A 414 24.44 -36.72 17.11
C GLN A 414 23.20 -37.47 16.66
N THR A 415 22.89 -38.57 17.37
CA THR A 415 21.66 -39.33 17.21
C THR A 415 20.72 -39.05 18.38
N VAL A 416 19.59 -38.41 18.09
CA VAL A 416 18.50 -38.28 19.05
C VAL A 416 17.69 -39.57 19.03
N ALA A 417 17.56 -40.23 20.18
CA ALA A 417 16.78 -41.46 20.30
C ALA A 417 15.42 -41.18 20.95
N VAL A 418 14.33 -41.52 20.25
CA VAL A 418 12.95 -41.39 20.74
C VAL A 418 12.30 -42.77 20.79
N LYS A 419 11.83 -43.17 21.97
CA LYS A 419 11.16 -44.45 22.20
C LYS A 419 9.84 -44.19 22.92
N GLU A 420 8.72 -44.38 22.24
CA GLU A 420 7.39 -44.09 22.79
C GLU A 420 6.48 -45.31 22.84
N GLN A 421 5.54 -45.29 23.79
CA GLN A 421 4.44 -46.25 23.84
C GLN A 421 3.13 -45.52 23.54
N LEU A 422 2.47 -45.87 22.44
CA LEU A 422 1.21 -45.27 22.04
C LEU A 422 0.06 -45.90 22.82
N GLN A 423 -0.87 -45.07 23.29
CA GLN A 423 -2.07 -45.55 23.96
C GLN A 423 -3.02 -46.11 22.90
N THR A 424 -3.31 -47.41 22.96
CA THR A 424 -4.09 -48.15 21.95
C THR A 424 -5.59 -48.13 22.17
N GLY A 425 -6.09 -47.39 23.16
CA GLY A 425 -7.51 -47.33 23.49
C GLY A 425 -7.81 -46.64 24.82
N LYS A 426 -9.11 -46.44 25.05
CA LYS A 426 -9.70 -45.85 26.26
C LYS A 426 -10.67 -46.85 26.88
N GLU A 427 -10.71 -46.89 28.21
CA GLU A 427 -11.70 -47.68 28.94
C GLU A 427 -13.08 -47.00 28.83
N ILE A 428 -14.08 -47.76 28.36
CA ILE A 428 -15.46 -47.30 28.19
C ILE A 428 -16.42 -48.21 28.96
N VAL A 429 -17.60 -47.69 29.28
CA VAL A 429 -18.68 -48.44 29.92
C VAL A 429 -19.86 -48.57 28.97
N ILE A 430 -20.28 -49.79 28.68
CA ILE A 430 -21.43 -50.10 27.84
C ILE A 430 -22.59 -50.54 28.74
N LYS A 431 -23.71 -49.83 28.66
CA LYS A 431 -24.94 -50.13 29.43
C LYS A 431 -26.12 -50.36 28.50
N THR A 432 -27.08 -51.14 28.98
CA THR A 432 -28.44 -51.24 28.43
C THR A 432 -29.45 -50.96 29.55
N ASP A 433 -30.73 -50.96 29.22
CA ASP A 433 -31.83 -50.84 30.19
C ASP A 433 -31.93 -52.02 31.18
N LYS A 434 -31.23 -53.13 30.93
CA LYS A 434 -31.18 -54.31 31.80
C LYS A 434 -29.78 -54.92 31.84
N SER A 435 -29.36 -55.44 32.99
CA SER A 435 -28.11 -56.22 33.07
C SER A 435 -28.24 -57.61 32.42
N GLY A 436 -27.14 -58.12 31.87
CA GLY A 436 -27.00 -59.46 31.31
C GLY A 436 -27.18 -59.54 29.79
N ASP A 437 -27.37 -58.42 29.09
CA ASP A 437 -27.48 -58.42 27.63
C ASP A 437 -26.10 -58.65 27.00
N MET A 438 -26.01 -59.52 25.98
CA MET A 438 -24.75 -59.85 25.32
C MET A 438 -24.24 -58.67 24.50
N VAL A 439 -22.99 -58.26 24.68
CA VAL A 439 -22.36 -57.13 24.00
C VAL A 439 -21.33 -57.64 22.99
N TYR A 440 -21.36 -57.05 21.79
CA TYR A 440 -20.40 -57.25 20.72
C TYR A 440 -19.82 -55.90 20.30
N ILE A 441 -18.51 -55.84 20.06
CA ILE A 441 -17.82 -54.67 19.49
C ILE A 441 -17.15 -55.14 18.20
N ASP A 442 -17.48 -54.47 17.10
CA ASP A 442 -17.03 -54.82 15.75
C ASP A 442 -17.24 -56.31 15.42
N GLU A 443 -18.45 -56.78 15.72
CA GLU A 443 -18.92 -58.17 15.57
C GLU A 443 -18.28 -59.21 16.51
N ASN A 444 -17.29 -58.84 17.32
CA ASN A 444 -16.70 -59.74 18.32
C ASN A 444 -17.45 -59.69 19.65
N TYR A 445 -17.80 -60.84 20.22
CA TYR A 445 -18.41 -60.92 21.55
C TYR A 445 -17.40 -60.50 22.64
N VAL A 446 -17.78 -59.53 23.48
CA VAL A 446 -16.88 -58.94 24.49
C VAL A 446 -17.37 -59.11 25.93
N GLY A 447 -18.64 -59.48 26.15
CA GLY A 447 -19.17 -59.69 27.50
C GLY A 447 -20.67 -59.43 27.61
N THR A 448 -21.13 -59.06 28.80
CA THR A 448 -22.54 -58.73 29.08
C THR A 448 -22.70 -57.40 29.81
N THR A 449 -23.83 -56.71 29.63
CA THR A 449 -24.08 -55.40 30.27
C THR A 449 -24.34 -55.51 31.78
N PRO A 450 -23.97 -54.49 32.59
CA PRO A 450 -23.07 -53.39 32.23
C PRO A 450 -21.64 -53.90 32.02
N LEU A 451 -21.01 -53.54 30.90
CA LEU A 451 -19.67 -54.00 30.53
C LEU A 451 -18.69 -52.84 30.58
N THR A 452 -17.61 -52.97 31.33
CA THR A 452 -16.46 -52.06 31.23
C THR A 452 -15.37 -52.74 30.41
N THR A 453 -14.88 -52.12 29.34
CA THR A 453 -13.85 -52.70 28.47
C THR A 453 -13.00 -51.62 27.80
N ASN A 454 -11.77 -51.96 27.42
CA ASN A 454 -10.87 -51.07 26.69
C ASN A 454 -11.15 -51.17 25.18
N VAL A 455 -11.38 -50.04 24.53
CA VAL A 455 -11.69 -49.95 23.10
C VAL A 455 -10.73 -48.98 22.45
N SER A 456 -10.23 -49.32 21.27
CA SER A 456 -9.34 -48.45 20.52
C SER A 456 -9.96 -47.10 20.20
N TYR A 457 -9.12 -46.10 19.95
CA TYR A 457 -9.61 -44.78 19.54
C TYR A 457 -10.20 -44.85 18.14
N GLY A 458 -11.28 -44.11 17.90
CA GLY A 458 -12.00 -44.07 16.62
C GLY A 458 -13.41 -44.65 16.70
N LYS A 459 -13.97 -44.95 15.52
CA LYS A 459 -15.36 -45.40 15.39
C LYS A 459 -15.48 -46.91 15.55
N HIS A 460 -16.39 -47.34 16.43
CA HIS A 460 -16.66 -48.74 16.72
C HIS A 460 -18.15 -49.05 16.63
N LYS A 461 -18.51 -50.21 16.07
CA LYS A 461 -19.90 -50.68 16.02
C LYS A 461 -20.18 -51.56 17.23
N VAL A 462 -20.99 -51.06 18.16
CA VAL A 462 -21.43 -51.81 19.35
C VAL A 462 -22.81 -52.39 19.11
N LYS A 463 -22.96 -53.71 19.30
CA LYS A 463 -24.24 -54.42 19.23
C LYS A 463 -24.55 -55.04 20.58
N ALA A 464 -25.77 -54.84 21.08
CA ALA A 464 -26.28 -55.55 22.26
C ALA A 464 -27.41 -56.50 21.85
N ALA A 465 -27.47 -57.69 22.44
CA ALA A 465 -28.47 -58.72 22.17
C ALA A 465 -29.15 -59.22 23.45
N ARG A 466 -30.49 -59.30 23.41
CA ARG A 466 -31.36 -59.79 24.48
C ARG A 466 -32.31 -60.85 23.89
N GLY A 467 -31.95 -62.13 24.02
CA GLY A 467 -32.68 -63.19 23.33
C GLY A 467 -32.66 -62.96 21.81
N ASN A 468 -33.84 -62.78 21.20
CA ASN A 468 -33.97 -62.48 19.76
C ASN A 468 -33.92 -60.98 19.43
N GLN A 469 -33.95 -60.09 20.43
CA GLN A 469 -33.86 -58.64 20.19
C GLN A 469 -32.40 -58.23 20.03
N ILE A 470 -32.14 -57.31 19.11
CA ILE A 470 -30.82 -56.73 18.89
C ILE A 470 -30.92 -55.21 18.77
N THR A 471 -29.93 -54.50 19.30
CA THR A 471 -29.75 -53.06 19.09
C THR A 471 -28.29 -52.79 18.71
N THR A 472 -28.04 -51.77 17.91
CA THR A 472 -26.71 -51.44 17.41
C THR A 472 -26.50 -49.93 17.48
N LYS A 473 -25.32 -49.50 17.93
CA LYS A 473 -24.90 -48.11 18.03
C LYS A 473 -23.46 -47.98 17.52
N ILE A 474 -23.20 -47.00 16.66
CA ILE A 474 -21.83 -46.61 16.33
C ILE A 474 -21.39 -45.63 17.42
N ILE A 475 -20.31 -45.96 18.11
CA ILE A 475 -19.66 -45.10 19.09
C ILE A 475 -18.39 -44.52 18.48
N ASN A 476 -17.99 -43.32 18.90
CA ASN A 476 -16.71 -42.73 18.56
C ASN A 476 -15.93 -42.56 19.87
N VAL A 477 -14.84 -43.31 20.03
CA VAL A 477 -13.96 -43.22 21.19
C VAL A 477 -12.93 -42.12 20.88
N GLU A 478 -13.13 -40.97 21.49
CA GLU A 478 -12.33 -39.77 21.21
C GLU A 478 -11.13 -39.65 22.13
N ILE A 479 -10.11 -38.95 21.63
CA ILE A 479 -8.92 -38.61 22.40
C ILE A 479 -9.25 -37.35 23.21
N ASP A 480 -9.17 -37.43 24.54
CA ASP A 480 -9.34 -36.27 25.40
C ASP A 480 -8.17 -35.28 25.21
N ASN A 481 -8.37 -34.27 24.36
CA ASN A 481 -7.42 -33.17 24.20
C ASN A 481 -7.52 -32.12 25.33
N ARG A 482 -8.38 -32.34 26.33
CA ARG A 482 -8.53 -31.42 27.46
C ARG A 482 -7.53 -31.78 28.56
N MET A 483 -6.59 -30.88 28.83
CA MET A 483 -5.94 -30.78 30.14
C MET A 483 -7.02 -30.45 31.19
N SER A 484 -7.79 -31.44 31.63
CA SER A 484 -8.77 -31.28 32.70
C SER A 484 -8.59 -32.40 33.72
N ALA A 485 -8.32 -31.97 34.95
CA ALA A 485 -7.92 -32.77 36.09
C ALA A 485 -9.08 -33.53 36.75
N ASN A 486 -9.83 -34.33 35.98
CA ASN A 486 -10.74 -35.33 36.55
C ASN A 486 -10.59 -36.66 35.82
N ARG A 487 -9.73 -37.52 36.38
CA ARG A 487 -9.17 -38.72 35.72
C ARG A 487 -10.06 -39.98 35.82
N ASN A 488 -11.33 -39.85 36.22
CA ASN A 488 -12.18 -41.00 36.59
C ASN A 488 -13.54 -41.11 35.88
N ASP A 489 -13.92 -40.17 35.01
CA ASP A 489 -15.18 -40.29 34.27
C ASP A 489 -14.96 -41.18 33.04
N LYS A 490 -15.24 -42.48 33.18
CA LYS A 490 -15.26 -43.42 32.05
C LYS A 490 -16.37 -42.99 31.10
N GLU A 491 -16.10 -42.96 29.80
CA GLU A 491 -17.13 -42.65 28.80
C GLU A 491 -18.20 -43.74 28.81
N GLU A 492 -19.44 -43.35 29.07
CA GLU A 492 -20.57 -44.27 29.13
C GLU A 492 -21.38 -44.25 27.82
N PHE A 493 -21.51 -45.41 27.19
CA PHE A 493 -22.35 -45.62 26.01
C PHE A 493 -23.56 -46.47 26.37
N VAL A 494 -24.74 -45.85 26.36
CA VAL A 494 -26.02 -46.54 26.57
C VAL A 494 -26.60 -46.98 25.21
N LEU A 495 -26.91 -48.28 25.11
CA LEU A 495 -27.69 -48.87 24.02
C LEU A 495 -29.10 -49.17 24.54
N VAL A 496 -30.11 -48.86 23.73
CA VAL A 496 -31.51 -49.03 24.13
C VAL A 496 -32.17 -50.03 23.19
N PHE A 497 -32.85 -51.03 23.76
CA PHE A 497 -33.63 -51.99 22.99
C PHE A 497 -34.97 -51.38 22.55
N GLY A 498 -35.47 -51.86 21.41
CA GLY A 498 -36.85 -51.62 21.00
C GLY A 498 -37.85 -52.32 21.92
N LYS A 499 -39.13 -52.00 21.74
CA LYS A 499 -40.22 -52.71 22.40
C LYS A 499 -40.82 -53.77 21.49
N LEU A 500 -41.11 -54.92 22.09
CA LEU A 500 -41.98 -55.92 21.49
C LEU A 500 -43.43 -55.46 21.59
N VAL A 501 -44.09 -55.36 20.43
CA VAL A 501 -45.46 -54.89 20.31
C VAL A 501 -46.28 -55.88 19.49
N MET A 502 -47.35 -56.41 20.07
CA MET A 502 -48.30 -57.28 19.39
C MET A 502 -49.28 -56.47 18.55
N ILE A 503 -49.29 -56.72 17.25
CA ILE A 503 -50.22 -56.10 16.30
C ILE A 503 -51.36 -57.07 16.01
N TYR A 504 -52.57 -56.68 16.39
CA TYR A 504 -53.80 -57.42 16.14
C TYR A 504 -54.65 -56.71 15.09
N SER A 505 -55.54 -57.45 14.44
CA SER A 505 -56.65 -56.85 13.71
C SER A 505 -57.94 -57.62 13.90
N ASN A 506 -59.03 -57.02 13.43
CA ASN A 506 -60.37 -57.63 13.43
C ASN A 506 -60.50 -58.89 12.57
N ASN A 507 -59.46 -59.28 11.83
CA ASN A 507 -59.38 -60.54 11.14
C ASN A 507 -57.97 -61.12 11.25
N LYS A 508 -57.87 -62.43 11.48
CA LYS A 508 -56.58 -63.11 11.50
C LYS A 508 -56.05 -63.25 10.08
N GLY A 509 -54.76 -62.96 9.89
CA GLY A 509 -54.09 -63.11 8.60
C GLY A 509 -54.01 -61.83 7.77
N ASP A 510 -54.41 -60.67 8.32
CA ASP A 510 -54.23 -59.40 7.62
C ASP A 510 -52.74 -59.05 7.53
N ASP A 511 -52.31 -58.52 6.37
CA ASP A 511 -50.90 -58.20 6.13
C ASP A 511 -50.45 -57.02 6.99
N VAL A 512 -49.36 -57.19 7.73
CA VAL A 512 -48.76 -56.16 8.58
C VAL A 512 -47.56 -55.55 7.87
N TYR A 513 -47.58 -54.23 7.71
CA TYR A 513 -46.49 -53.42 7.21
C TYR A 513 -45.97 -52.51 8.33
N ILE A 514 -44.67 -52.45 8.49
CA ILE A 514 -43.98 -51.54 9.42
C ILE A 514 -43.00 -50.72 8.60
N ASP A 515 -43.13 -49.39 8.69
CA ASP A 515 -42.36 -48.41 7.92
C ASP A 515 -42.34 -48.74 6.42
N GLY A 516 -43.54 -49.10 5.90
CA GLY A 516 -43.78 -49.44 4.50
C GLY A 516 -43.31 -50.82 4.04
N LYS A 517 -42.69 -51.64 4.90
CA LYS A 517 -42.23 -53.00 4.56
C LYS A 517 -43.15 -54.07 5.15
N LYS A 518 -43.59 -55.05 4.35
CA LYS A 518 -44.37 -56.20 4.84
C LYS A 518 -43.52 -57.03 5.81
N LYS A 519 -44.02 -57.24 7.02
CA LYS A 519 -43.32 -57.95 8.10
C LYS A 519 -43.95 -59.29 8.45
N GLY A 520 -45.26 -59.44 8.25
CA GLY A 520 -45.97 -60.67 8.55
C GLY A 520 -47.47 -60.50 8.41
N THR A 521 -48.23 -61.31 9.13
CA THR A 521 -49.69 -61.24 9.18
C THR A 521 -50.21 -61.24 10.62
N THR A 522 -51.37 -60.65 10.88
CA THR A 522 -51.94 -60.54 12.23
C THR A 522 -52.40 -61.90 12.79
N PRO A 523 -52.27 -62.15 14.11
CA PRO A 523 -51.53 -61.34 15.07
C PRO A 523 -50.01 -61.44 14.85
N TYR A 524 -49.31 -60.31 14.88
CA TYR A 524 -47.87 -60.23 14.60
C TYR A 524 -47.10 -59.61 15.77
N LEU A 525 -46.06 -60.27 16.28
CA LEU A 525 -45.16 -59.71 17.28
C LEU A 525 -44.07 -58.89 16.57
N ALA A 526 -44.14 -57.56 16.68
CA ALA A 526 -43.17 -56.65 16.09
C ALA A 526 -42.13 -56.21 17.11
N ASP A 527 -40.84 -56.25 16.74
CA ASP A 527 -39.79 -55.57 17.49
C ASP A 527 -39.60 -54.16 16.90
N LEU A 528 -40.06 -53.14 17.62
CA LEU A 528 -40.05 -51.75 17.18
C LEU A 528 -39.05 -50.95 18.00
N SER A 529 -38.09 -50.28 17.34
CA SER A 529 -37.18 -49.36 18.02
C SER A 529 -37.92 -48.23 18.74
N LEU A 530 -37.27 -47.57 19.71
CA LEU A 530 -37.84 -46.35 20.28
C LEU A 530 -37.96 -45.26 19.21
N GLY A 531 -39.08 -44.52 19.23
CA GLY A 531 -39.39 -43.49 18.25
C GLY A 531 -40.68 -43.76 17.49
N SER A 532 -40.92 -42.99 16.43
CA SER A 532 -42.15 -43.08 15.64
C SER A 532 -42.03 -44.17 14.57
N HIS A 533 -42.98 -45.09 14.54
CA HIS A 533 -43.12 -46.12 13.52
C HIS A 533 -44.47 -46.01 12.83
N GLU A 534 -44.50 -46.08 11.50
CA GLU A 534 -45.74 -46.19 10.75
C GLU A 534 -46.13 -47.68 10.66
N VAL A 535 -47.22 -48.06 11.31
CA VAL A 535 -47.74 -49.42 11.26
C VAL A 535 -49.03 -49.43 10.47
N GLU A 536 -49.06 -50.22 9.40
CA GLU A 536 -50.21 -50.36 8.52
C GLU A 536 -50.64 -51.83 8.49
N VAL A 537 -51.93 -52.07 8.68
CA VAL A 537 -52.52 -53.41 8.54
C VAL A 537 -53.48 -53.41 7.36
N ARG A 538 -53.30 -54.37 6.44
CA ARG A 538 -54.04 -54.45 5.16
C ARG A 538 -54.82 -55.75 4.99
N ARG A 539 -56.04 -55.60 4.47
CA ARG A 539 -56.88 -56.70 3.96
C ARG A 539 -57.33 -56.39 2.53
N GLY A 540 -56.57 -56.86 1.54
CA GLY A 540 -56.80 -56.54 0.13
C GLY A 540 -56.69 -55.04 -0.13
N LYS A 541 -57.80 -54.38 -0.48
CA LYS A 541 -57.87 -52.90 -0.68
C LYS A 541 -58.21 -52.11 0.59
N LEU A 542 -58.53 -52.77 1.70
CA LEU A 542 -58.81 -52.13 2.99
C LEU A 542 -57.52 -52.00 3.78
N TYR A 543 -57.32 -50.87 4.45
CA TYR A 543 -56.15 -50.65 5.30
C TYR A 543 -56.48 -49.73 6.48
N GLU A 544 -55.72 -49.85 7.55
CA GLU A 544 -55.65 -48.82 8.60
C GLU A 544 -54.18 -48.59 8.92
N THR A 545 -53.79 -47.32 8.97
CA THR A 545 -52.43 -46.89 9.31
C THR A 545 -52.45 -46.12 10.62
N LYS A 546 -51.57 -46.49 11.55
CA LYS A 546 -51.34 -45.77 12.81
C LYS A 546 -49.85 -45.43 12.91
N ASN A 547 -49.58 -44.16 13.21
CA ASN A 547 -48.25 -43.72 13.62
C ASN A 547 -48.11 -43.99 15.13
N MET A 548 -47.23 -44.92 15.46
CA MET A 548 -47.00 -45.39 16.82
C MET A 548 -45.72 -44.78 17.36
N MET A 549 -45.84 -43.97 18.42
CA MET A 549 -44.68 -43.53 19.19
C MET A 549 -44.31 -44.61 20.21
N ILE A 550 -43.18 -45.27 19.99
CA ILE A 550 -42.63 -46.29 20.87
C ILE A 550 -41.72 -45.62 21.91
N THR A 551 -42.16 -45.63 23.16
CA THR A 551 -41.48 -45.08 24.34
C THR A 551 -41.40 -46.14 25.43
N GLY A 552 -40.70 -45.85 26.53
CA GLY A 552 -40.59 -46.73 27.70
C GLY A 552 -41.93 -47.20 28.32
N GLU A 553 -43.06 -46.54 27.99
CA GLU A 553 -44.40 -46.84 28.54
C GLU A 553 -45.44 -47.29 27.50
N SER A 554 -45.10 -47.32 26.19
CA SER A 554 -46.04 -47.76 25.14
C SER A 554 -46.68 -49.13 25.40
N LEU A 555 -47.94 -49.24 24.96
CA LEU A 555 -48.78 -50.45 25.03
C LEU A 555 -48.06 -51.65 24.41
N THR A 556 -48.19 -52.82 25.04
CA THR A 556 -47.63 -54.09 24.52
C THR A 556 -48.43 -54.66 23.36
N SER A 557 -49.61 -54.09 23.06
CA SER A 557 -50.44 -54.50 21.94
C SER A 557 -51.23 -53.34 21.32
N TYR A 558 -51.38 -53.36 20.00
CA TYR A 558 -52.19 -52.43 19.22
C TYR A 558 -53.16 -53.19 18.33
N TYR A 559 -54.40 -52.69 18.26
CA TYR A 559 -55.46 -53.30 17.49
C TYR A 559 -55.81 -52.43 16.27
N PHE A 560 -56.04 -53.07 15.12
CA PHE A 560 -56.35 -52.43 13.85
C PHE A 560 -57.66 -52.94 13.25
N GLU A 561 -58.40 -52.06 12.59
CA GLU A 561 -59.62 -52.33 11.84
C GLU A 561 -59.48 -51.76 10.42
N PRO A 562 -58.91 -52.53 9.47
CA PRO A 562 -58.77 -52.11 8.08
C PRO A 562 -60.12 -51.70 7.48
N LYS A 563 -60.23 -50.44 7.04
CA LYS A 563 -61.44 -49.85 6.47
C LYS A 563 -61.13 -49.22 5.11
N LYS A 564 -62.17 -48.82 4.36
CA LYS A 564 -62.03 -48.09 3.10
C LYS A 564 -61.87 -46.61 3.44
N GLU A 565 -60.66 -46.05 3.39
CA GLU A 565 -60.47 -44.62 3.64
C GLU A 565 -61.03 -43.76 2.48
N PRO A 566 -61.84 -42.72 2.75
CA PRO A 566 -62.24 -41.75 1.73
C PRO A 566 -61.06 -40.85 1.35
N LEU A 567 -60.89 -40.60 0.05
CA LEU A 567 -59.78 -39.83 -0.54
C LEU A 567 -59.75 -38.35 -0.06
N ASP A 568 -60.82 -37.89 0.59
CA ASP A 568 -61.06 -36.49 0.95
C ASP A 568 -60.34 -36.02 2.23
N LYS A 569 -59.77 -36.93 3.02
CA LYS A 569 -59.09 -36.60 4.29
C LYS A 569 -57.79 -35.80 4.09
N TYR A 570 -57.16 -35.87 2.92
CA TYR A 570 -56.00 -35.06 2.53
C TYR A 570 -56.37 -33.65 2.02
N LEU A 571 -57.65 -33.37 1.80
CA LEU A 571 -58.11 -32.16 1.08
C LEU A 571 -58.49 -30.97 2.00
N SER A 572 -58.57 -31.15 3.32
CA SER A 572 -59.08 -30.10 4.26
C SER A 572 -58.01 -29.40 5.12
N ARG A 573 -56.80 -29.98 5.25
CA ARG A 573 -55.68 -29.38 6.01
C ARG A 573 -54.67 -28.77 5.03
N GLY A 574 -54.20 -27.56 5.34
CA GLY A 574 -53.23 -26.87 4.48
C GLY A 574 -51.86 -27.51 4.56
N ILE A 575 -51.15 -27.58 3.46
CA ILE A 575 -49.86 -28.23 3.32
C ILE A 575 -48.77 -27.16 3.42
N ASN A 576 -47.88 -27.30 4.39
CA ASN A 576 -46.58 -26.63 4.41
C ASN A 576 -45.60 -27.40 3.53
N PHE A 577 -44.69 -26.70 2.89
CA PHE A 577 -43.60 -27.33 2.15
C PHE A 577 -42.31 -26.52 2.29
N ILE A 578 -41.20 -27.24 2.20
CA ILE A 578 -39.87 -26.68 2.01
C ILE A 578 -39.17 -27.44 0.89
N THR A 579 -38.53 -26.73 -0.03
CA THR A 579 -37.75 -27.34 -1.13
C THR A 579 -36.37 -26.72 -1.21
N LEU A 580 -35.37 -27.58 -1.40
CA LEU A 580 -34.04 -27.20 -1.85
C LEU A 580 -34.03 -27.24 -3.38
N SER A 581 -33.59 -26.16 -4.01
CA SER A 581 -33.57 -26.02 -5.47
C SER A 581 -32.18 -25.72 -6.00
N ALA A 582 -31.83 -26.34 -7.13
CA ALA A 582 -30.67 -25.96 -7.93
C ALA A 582 -31.13 -25.26 -9.22
N ALA A 583 -30.45 -24.18 -9.60
CA ALA A 583 -30.67 -23.54 -10.90
C ALA A 583 -29.71 -24.09 -11.95
N TYR A 584 -30.25 -24.32 -13.13
CA TYR A 584 -29.51 -24.62 -14.34
C TYR A 584 -29.78 -23.53 -15.38
N SER A 585 -28.73 -22.98 -15.96
CA SER A 585 -28.78 -21.95 -17.01
C SER A 585 -27.83 -22.32 -18.15
N PHE A 586 -28.03 -21.68 -19.30
CA PHE A 586 -27.16 -21.83 -20.47
C PHE A 586 -25.77 -21.19 -20.28
N ALA A 587 -25.55 -20.43 -19.18
CA ALA A 587 -24.25 -20.04 -18.68
C ALA A 587 -23.87 -20.93 -17.48
N PRO A 588 -22.67 -21.56 -17.44
CA PRO A 588 -22.29 -22.54 -16.42
C PRO A 588 -22.07 -21.86 -15.07
N GLN A 589 -23.14 -21.76 -14.27
CA GLN A 589 -23.10 -21.38 -12.87
C GLN A 589 -24.17 -22.19 -12.12
N THR A 590 -23.77 -22.88 -11.06
CA THR A 590 -24.72 -23.57 -10.18
C THR A 590 -25.05 -22.69 -8.99
N SER A 591 -26.33 -22.38 -8.82
CA SER A 591 -26.84 -21.65 -7.66
C SER A 591 -27.81 -22.54 -6.90
N PHE A 592 -27.88 -22.38 -5.57
CA PHE A 592 -28.76 -23.16 -4.72
C PHE A 592 -29.71 -22.23 -3.95
N GLY A 593 -30.94 -22.68 -3.77
CA GLY A 593 -31.99 -21.89 -3.15
C GLY A 593 -32.90 -22.72 -2.26
N LEU A 594 -33.58 -22.02 -1.35
CA LEU A 594 -34.59 -22.57 -0.47
C LEU A 594 -35.91 -21.88 -0.74
N THR A 595 -36.96 -22.68 -0.84
CA THR A 595 -38.33 -22.16 -0.96
C THR A 595 -39.18 -22.73 0.17
N TYR A 596 -39.92 -21.88 0.85
CA TYR A 596 -40.86 -22.25 1.90
C TYR A 596 -42.24 -21.68 1.59
N GLY A 597 -43.30 -22.45 1.82
CA GLY A 597 -44.65 -21.98 1.57
C GLY A 597 -45.73 -22.83 2.21
N ARG A 598 -46.96 -22.32 2.14
CA ARG A 598 -48.16 -23.01 2.65
C ARG A 598 -49.31 -22.90 1.65
N VAL A 599 -49.96 -24.02 1.35
CA VAL A 599 -51.04 -24.09 0.35
C VAL A 599 -52.20 -25.00 0.77
N LYS A 600 -53.43 -24.50 0.64
CA LYS A 600 -54.66 -25.31 0.71
C LYS A 600 -55.21 -25.55 -0.70
N ARG A 601 -56.00 -24.59 -1.19
CA ARG A 601 -56.41 -24.45 -2.60
C ARG A 601 -55.63 -23.32 -3.28
N VAL A 602 -55.44 -22.23 -2.54
CA VAL A 602 -54.55 -21.10 -2.84
C VAL A 602 -53.64 -20.92 -1.63
N GLY A 603 -52.41 -20.47 -1.86
CA GLY A 603 -51.38 -20.33 -0.86
C GLY A 603 -50.30 -19.34 -1.29
N TRP A 604 -49.27 -19.21 -0.46
CA TRP A 604 -48.14 -18.33 -0.69
C TRP A 604 -46.82 -19.09 -0.53
N TYR A 605 -45.76 -18.55 -1.11
CA TYR A 605 -44.40 -19.00 -0.88
C TYR A 605 -43.41 -17.83 -0.89
N VAL A 606 -42.27 -18.05 -0.25
CA VAL A 606 -41.08 -17.19 -0.34
C VAL A 606 -39.89 -18.05 -0.77
N SER A 607 -39.02 -17.48 -1.59
CA SER A 607 -37.87 -18.18 -2.15
C SER A 607 -36.64 -17.28 -2.11
N ALA A 608 -35.50 -17.84 -1.69
CA ALA A 608 -34.21 -17.17 -1.71
C ALA A 608 -33.17 -18.09 -2.35
N MET A 609 -32.25 -17.52 -3.14
CA MET A 609 -31.23 -18.26 -3.90
C MET A 609 -29.91 -17.52 -3.92
N SER A 610 -28.81 -18.26 -3.76
CA SER A 610 -27.43 -17.75 -3.78
C SER A 610 -26.50 -18.69 -4.54
N GLY A 611 -25.45 -18.13 -5.15
CA GLY A 611 -24.27 -18.89 -5.59
C GLY A 611 -23.44 -19.35 -4.38
N LEU A 612 -22.71 -20.47 -4.52
CA LEU A 612 -21.84 -21.01 -3.45
C LEU A 612 -20.61 -20.13 -3.19
N ASP A 613 -20.09 -19.45 -4.21
CA ASP A 613 -18.91 -18.59 -4.14
C ASP A 613 -19.28 -17.11 -3.89
N PHE A 614 -20.07 -16.85 -2.85
CA PHE A 614 -20.39 -15.47 -2.45
C PHE A 614 -19.24 -14.85 -1.64
N THR A 615 -18.07 -14.70 -2.26
CA THR A 615 -17.08 -13.71 -1.83
C THR A 615 -17.46 -12.42 -2.53
N GLY A 616 -17.85 -11.37 -1.79
CA GLY A 616 -18.15 -10.07 -2.41
C GLY A 616 -16.97 -9.65 -3.29
N PHE A 617 -17.19 -9.52 -4.60
CA PHE A 617 -16.15 -9.03 -5.50
C PHE A 617 -15.99 -7.53 -5.22
N ASN A 618 -14.82 -7.10 -4.74
CA ASN A 618 -14.45 -5.69 -4.73
C ASN A 618 -14.16 -5.30 -6.18
N THR A 619 -15.20 -4.84 -6.88
CA THR A 619 -15.07 -4.38 -8.26
C THR A 619 -14.55 -2.96 -8.32
N ILE A 620 -13.59 -2.70 -9.20
CA ILE A 620 -13.18 -1.34 -9.54
C ILE A 620 -14.22 -0.70 -10.47
N ASP A 621 -14.46 0.61 -10.31
CA ASP A 621 -15.41 1.39 -11.13
C ASP A 621 -14.75 1.84 -12.45
N GLU A 622 -14.28 0.85 -13.22
CA GLU A 622 -13.66 1.05 -14.54
C GLU A 622 -14.50 0.42 -15.64
N ASN A 623 -14.44 0.96 -16.86
CA ASN A 623 -15.13 0.40 -18.01
C ASN A 623 -14.38 -0.85 -18.50
N TYR A 624 -15.05 -2.01 -18.58
CA TYR A 624 -14.40 -3.27 -18.99
C TYR A 624 -13.79 -3.22 -20.42
N GLU A 625 -14.20 -2.26 -21.25
CA GLU A 625 -13.63 -2.02 -22.59
C GLU A 625 -12.32 -1.23 -22.57
N GLU A 626 -11.97 -0.61 -21.44
CA GLU A 626 -10.81 0.27 -21.27
C GLU A 626 -9.66 -0.39 -20.48
N VAL A 627 -9.84 -1.64 -20.03
CA VAL A 627 -8.90 -2.36 -19.15
C VAL A 627 -8.46 -3.68 -19.79
N ILE A 628 -7.19 -4.05 -19.57
CA ILE A 628 -6.62 -5.31 -20.07
C ILE A 628 -7.02 -6.46 -19.12
N LEU A 629 -7.77 -7.42 -19.65
CA LEU A 629 -8.31 -8.57 -18.92
C LEU A 629 -7.39 -9.80 -19.03
N THR A 630 -7.29 -10.60 -17.97
CA THR A 630 -6.55 -11.88 -17.98
C THR A 630 -7.28 -12.98 -18.74
N GLY A 631 -8.59 -12.82 -18.92
CA GLY A 631 -9.49 -13.84 -19.46
C GLY A 631 -10.13 -14.73 -18.39
N GLU A 632 -9.70 -14.62 -17.13
CA GLU A 632 -10.37 -15.28 -16.01
C GLU A 632 -11.69 -14.56 -15.69
N THR A 633 -12.75 -15.34 -15.47
CA THR A 633 -14.09 -14.80 -15.17
C THR A 633 -14.70 -15.49 -13.96
N ALA A 634 -15.44 -14.72 -13.17
CA ALA A 634 -16.24 -15.24 -12.07
C ALA A 634 -17.69 -14.73 -12.19
N SER A 635 -18.63 -15.46 -11.61
CA SER A 635 -20.05 -15.10 -11.66
C SER A 635 -20.75 -15.38 -10.33
N THR A 636 -21.65 -14.49 -9.92
CA THR A 636 -22.48 -14.65 -8.72
C THR A 636 -23.94 -14.38 -9.02
N ARG A 637 -24.83 -15.10 -8.32
CA ARG A 637 -26.29 -15.08 -8.49
C ARG A 637 -26.95 -14.91 -7.13
N LEU A 638 -27.84 -13.94 -7.02
CA LEU A 638 -28.67 -13.68 -5.85
C LEU A 638 -30.12 -13.41 -6.27
N SER A 639 -31.08 -14.08 -5.65
CA SER A 639 -32.51 -13.91 -5.93
C SER A 639 -33.32 -13.98 -4.64
N VAL A 640 -34.26 -13.07 -4.44
CA VAL A 640 -35.28 -13.15 -3.39
C VAL A 640 -36.63 -12.81 -3.99
N MET A 641 -37.61 -13.71 -3.84
CA MET A 641 -38.94 -13.54 -4.41
C MET A 641 -40.04 -14.07 -3.50
N GLY A 642 -41.23 -13.50 -3.64
CA GLY A 642 -42.47 -13.98 -3.06
C GLY A 642 -43.48 -14.31 -4.15
N GLY A 643 -44.35 -15.28 -3.89
CA GLY A 643 -45.32 -15.69 -4.89
C GLY A 643 -46.53 -16.41 -4.36
N ILE A 644 -47.43 -16.72 -5.28
CA ILE A 644 -48.69 -17.41 -5.04
C ILE A 644 -48.55 -18.83 -5.58
N ILE A 645 -49.13 -19.77 -4.85
CA ILE A 645 -49.24 -21.17 -5.25
C ILE A 645 -50.70 -21.58 -5.26
N VAL A 646 -51.16 -22.21 -6.35
CA VAL A 646 -52.55 -22.61 -6.55
C VAL A 646 -52.60 -24.07 -6.96
N ARG A 647 -53.52 -24.82 -6.34
CA ARG A 647 -53.76 -26.21 -6.74
C ARG A 647 -54.60 -26.26 -8.01
N ILE A 648 -54.11 -26.95 -9.03
CA ILE A 648 -54.82 -27.07 -10.33
C ILE A 648 -55.60 -28.40 -10.40
N GLY A 649 -55.10 -29.46 -9.78
CA GLY A 649 -55.76 -30.77 -9.77
C GLY A 649 -54.83 -31.88 -9.26
N GLY A 650 -55.38 -32.92 -8.64
CA GLY A 650 -54.58 -34.03 -8.11
C GLY A 650 -53.45 -33.55 -7.17
N PRO A 651 -52.22 -34.09 -7.28
CA PRO A 651 -51.04 -33.64 -6.54
C PRO A 651 -50.33 -32.42 -7.15
N VAL A 652 -50.94 -31.74 -8.14
CA VAL A 652 -50.28 -30.73 -8.98
C VAL A 652 -50.69 -29.29 -8.60
N TYR A 653 -49.69 -28.43 -8.48
CA TYR A 653 -49.81 -27.03 -8.11
C TYR A 653 -49.08 -26.14 -9.13
N PHE A 654 -49.68 -25.01 -9.47
CA PHE A 654 -49.04 -23.92 -10.21
C PHE A 654 -48.45 -22.92 -9.24
N LYS A 655 -47.24 -22.45 -9.51
CA LYS A 655 -46.57 -21.39 -8.76
C LYS A 655 -46.21 -20.25 -9.70
N THR A 656 -46.38 -19.03 -9.23
CA THR A 656 -45.82 -17.84 -9.88
C THR A 656 -45.45 -16.80 -8.83
N GLY A 657 -44.40 -16.04 -9.09
CA GLY A 657 -43.90 -15.04 -8.15
C GLY A 657 -43.02 -14.00 -8.81
N ALA A 658 -42.76 -12.92 -8.08
CA ALA A 658 -41.91 -11.84 -8.50
C ALA A 658 -40.99 -11.39 -7.35
N GLY A 659 -39.86 -10.81 -7.68
CA GLY A 659 -38.87 -10.39 -6.68
C GLY A 659 -37.71 -9.61 -7.27
N LEU A 660 -36.62 -9.57 -6.51
CA LEU A 660 -35.38 -8.93 -6.91
C LEU A 660 -34.34 -9.99 -7.25
N GLY A 661 -33.65 -9.77 -8.37
CA GLY A 661 -32.61 -10.64 -8.88
C GLY A 661 -31.37 -9.88 -9.31
N MET A 662 -30.23 -10.47 -9.00
CA MET A 662 -28.94 -10.08 -9.53
C MET A 662 -28.22 -11.31 -10.06
N ARG A 663 -27.73 -11.21 -11.29
CA ARG A 663 -26.64 -12.03 -11.82
C ARG A 663 -25.52 -11.09 -12.22
N MET A 664 -24.36 -11.25 -11.61
CA MET A 664 -23.19 -10.41 -11.86
C MET A 664 -22.07 -11.27 -12.40
N LYS A 665 -21.47 -10.83 -13.51
CA LYS A 665 -20.26 -11.44 -14.08
C LYS A 665 -19.13 -10.44 -14.00
N VAL A 666 -17.98 -10.89 -13.52
CA VAL A 666 -16.76 -10.09 -13.41
C VAL A 666 -15.63 -10.75 -14.19
N CYS A 667 -14.74 -9.93 -14.72
CA CYS A 667 -13.50 -10.35 -15.37
C CYS A 667 -12.32 -9.87 -14.51
N GLU A 668 -11.29 -10.68 -14.39
CA GLU A 668 -10.05 -10.29 -13.71
C GLU A 668 -9.16 -9.45 -14.66
N THR A 669 -8.57 -8.39 -14.12
CA THR A 669 -7.60 -7.52 -14.81
C THR A 669 -6.18 -8.05 -14.60
N ILE A 670 -5.24 -7.69 -15.48
CA ILE A 670 -3.81 -8.06 -15.29
C ILE A 670 -3.19 -7.52 -13.97
N SER A 671 -3.85 -6.54 -13.35
CA SER A 671 -3.48 -5.98 -12.04
C SER A 671 -4.07 -6.75 -10.85
N GLY A 672 -4.81 -7.85 -11.08
CA GLY A 672 -5.42 -8.68 -10.05
C GLY A 672 -6.71 -8.12 -9.44
N ASN A 673 -7.33 -7.11 -10.08
CA ASN A 673 -8.62 -6.55 -9.67
C ASN A 673 -9.76 -7.16 -10.50
N TYR A 674 -11.00 -7.04 -10.02
CA TYR A 674 -12.18 -7.47 -10.78
C TYR A 674 -12.94 -6.28 -11.35
N VAL A 675 -13.38 -6.36 -12.61
CA VAL A 675 -14.23 -5.36 -13.26
C VAL A 675 -15.55 -5.99 -13.72
N GLU A 676 -16.66 -5.26 -13.62
CA GLU A 676 -17.99 -5.74 -14.02
C GLU A 676 -18.09 -5.88 -15.55
N TYR A 677 -18.36 -7.10 -16.01
CA TYR A 677 -18.64 -7.37 -17.42
C TYR A 677 -20.12 -7.06 -17.72
N LYS A 678 -20.40 -5.81 -18.07
CA LYS A 678 -21.75 -5.28 -18.30
C LYS A 678 -22.62 -6.09 -19.27
N PRO A 679 -22.11 -6.66 -20.38
CA PRO A 679 -22.93 -7.42 -21.33
C PRO A 679 -23.60 -8.66 -20.74
N ASP A 680 -23.05 -9.23 -19.66
CA ASP A 680 -23.54 -10.45 -19.02
C ASP A 680 -23.88 -10.22 -17.53
N THR A 681 -24.14 -8.96 -17.16
CA THR A 681 -24.60 -8.58 -15.83
C THR A 681 -26.04 -8.05 -15.88
N PHE A 682 -26.91 -8.65 -15.07
CA PHE A 682 -28.34 -8.37 -15.03
C PHE A 682 -28.78 -8.12 -13.58
N LYS A 683 -29.24 -6.89 -13.30
CA LYS A 683 -29.74 -6.47 -11.98
C LYS A 683 -31.15 -5.91 -12.16
N GLY A 684 -32.14 -6.44 -11.44
CA GLY A 684 -33.50 -5.92 -11.50
C GLY A 684 -34.57 -6.93 -11.07
N VAL A 685 -35.69 -6.95 -11.79
CA VAL A 685 -36.88 -7.72 -11.42
C VAL A 685 -36.72 -9.17 -11.86
N ASP A 686 -36.89 -10.09 -10.91
CA ASP A 686 -37.03 -11.52 -11.16
C ASP A 686 -38.51 -11.91 -11.25
N ILE A 687 -38.87 -12.70 -12.24
CA ILE A 687 -40.23 -13.26 -12.42
C ILE A 687 -40.11 -14.77 -12.57
N SER A 688 -40.98 -15.52 -11.91
CA SER A 688 -41.03 -16.98 -11.99
C SER A 688 -42.43 -17.53 -12.31
N ALA A 689 -42.46 -18.65 -13.03
CA ALA A 689 -43.64 -19.48 -13.23
C ALA A 689 -43.24 -20.96 -13.28
N GLY A 690 -44.01 -21.83 -12.63
CA GLY A 690 -43.63 -23.22 -12.49
C GLY A 690 -44.70 -24.15 -11.96
N LEU A 691 -44.34 -25.43 -11.87
CA LEU A 691 -45.19 -26.50 -11.38
C LEU A 691 -44.55 -27.16 -10.15
N GLN A 692 -45.41 -27.55 -9.22
CA GLN A 692 -45.04 -28.34 -8.05
C GLN A 692 -45.92 -29.59 -7.95
N PHE A 693 -45.28 -30.71 -7.63
CA PHE A 693 -45.90 -32.01 -7.46
C PHE A 693 -45.67 -32.50 -6.03
N ASN A 694 -46.75 -32.70 -5.27
CA ASN A 694 -46.70 -33.22 -3.91
C ASN A 694 -47.13 -34.70 -3.90
N LEU A 695 -46.18 -35.61 -3.68
CA LEU A 695 -46.40 -37.05 -3.58
C LEU A 695 -46.16 -37.51 -2.15
N ARG A 696 -47.23 -37.77 -1.39
CA ARG A 696 -47.16 -38.01 0.06
C ARG A 696 -46.36 -36.87 0.71
N ASN A 697 -45.32 -37.18 1.48
CA ASN A 697 -44.49 -36.21 2.20
C ASN A 697 -43.33 -35.65 1.36
N ILE A 698 -43.26 -35.95 0.05
CA ILE A 698 -42.20 -35.49 -0.84
C ILE A 698 -42.76 -34.49 -1.85
N THR A 699 -41.98 -33.46 -2.15
CA THR A 699 -42.32 -32.40 -3.09
C THR A 699 -41.26 -32.28 -4.16
N PHE A 700 -41.69 -32.19 -5.42
CA PHE A 700 -40.85 -31.87 -6.57
C PHE A 700 -41.33 -30.57 -7.20
N GLY A 701 -40.41 -29.70 -7.61
CA GLY A 701 -40.72 -28.43 -8.25
C GLY A 701 -39.88 -28.18 -9.49
N VAL A 702 -40.48 -27.56 -10.49
CA VAL A 702 -39.79 -27.00 -11.65
C VAL A 702 -40.29 -25.57 -11.89
N ASP A 703 -39.38 -24.61 -11.89
CA ASP A 703 -39.70 -23.19 -12.09
C ASP A 703 -38.84 -22.61 -13.23
N ALA A 704 -39.45 -21.94 -14.20
CA ALA A 704 -38.76 -21.08 -15.14
C ALA A 704 -38.67 -19.67 -14.56
N VAL A 705 -37.47 -19.10 -14.51
CA VAL A 705 -37.23 -17.78 -13.92
C VAL A 705 -36.52 -16.89 -14.92
N THR A 706 -36.90 -15.61 -14.95
CA THR A 706 -36.22 -14.60 -15.74
C THR A 706 -35.87 -13.35 -14.93
N THR A 707 -34.70 -12.76 -15.20
CA THR A 707 -34.25 -11.47 -14.65
C THR A 707 -34.31 -10.41 -15.75
N ASN A 708 -35.12 -9.37 -15.55
CA ASN A 708 -35.35 -8.28 -16.53
C ASN A 708 -35.67 -8.76 -17.96
N PHE A 709 -36.18 -9.99 -18.16
CA PHE A 709 -36.36 -10.62 -19.47
C PHE A 709 -35.08 -10.80 -20.30
N LYS A 710 -33.90 -10.58 -19.71
CA LYS A 710 -32.60 -10.68 -20.39
C LYS A 710 -31.82 -11.94 -20.02
N TYR A 711 -32.09 -12.49 -18.84
CA TYR A 711 -31.51 -13.74 -18.37
C TYR A 711 -32.62 -14.72 -18.01
N ALA A 712 -32.42 -16.01 -18.31
CA ALA A 712 -33.36 -17.07 -17.99
C ALA A 712 -32.65 -18.29 -17.38
N GLU A 713 -33.31 -18.92 -16.42
CA GLU A 713 -32.83 -20.13 -15.75
C GLU A 713 -34.01 -21.07 -15.44
N VAL A 714 -33.71 -22.37 -15.36
CA VAL A 714 -34.64 -23.38 -14.88
C VAL A 714 -34.21 -23.82 -13.48
N ARG A 715 -35.13 -23.81 -12.53
CA ARG A 715 -34.90 -24.27 -11.16
C ARG A 715 -35.57 -25.62 -10.97
N LEU A 716 -34.80 -26.59 -10.48
CA LEU A 716 -35.30 -27.91 -10.10
C LEU A 716 -35.22 -28.04 -8.59
N GLY A 717 -36.36 -28.31 -7.95
CA GLY A 717 -36.49 -28.41 -6.51
C GLY A 717 -36.92 -29.78 -6.04
N ILE A 718 -36.31 -30.26 -4.96
CA ILE A 718 -36.77 -31.42 -4.20
C ILE A 718 -36.93 -31.05 -2.73
N GLY A 719 -37.94 -31.60 -2.08
CA GLY A 719 -38.22 -31.23 -0.72
C GLY A 719 -39.24 -32.11 -0.04
N VAL A 720 -39.70 -31.64 1.11
CA VAL A 720 -40.68 -32.32 1.94
C VAL A 720 -41.89 -31.44 2.18
N ASN A 721 -43.03 -32.09 2.40
CA ASN A 721 -44.27 -31.43 2.77
C ASN A 721 -44.94 -32.10 3.98
N TRP A 722 -45.73 -31.33 4.71
CA TRP A 722 -46.46 -31.76 5.90
C TRP A 722 -47.69 -30.88 6.13
N ASN A 723 -48.64 -31.33 6.96
CA ASN A 723 -49.87 -30.57 7.27
C ASN A 723 -49.68 -29.56 8.41
#